data_AF-O95352-F1
#
_entry.id   AF-O95352-F1
#
_cell.length_a   1.000
_cell.length_b   1.000
_cell.length_c   1.000
_cell.angle_alpha   90.00
_cell.angle_beta   90.00
_cell.angle_gamma   90.00
#
_symmetry.space_group_name_H-M   'P 1'
#
loop_
_entity.id
_entity.type
_entity.pdbx_description
1 polymer ?
#
loop_
_entity_poly.entity_id
_entity_poly.type
_entity_poly.pdbx_seq_one_letter_code
_entity_poly.pdbx_strand_id
1 'polypeptide(L)'
;MAAATGDPGLSKLQFAPFSSALDVGFWHELTQKKLNEYRLDEAPKDIKGYYYNGDSAGLPARLTLEFSAFDMSAPTPARCCPAIGTLYNTNTLESFKTADKKLLLEQAANEIWESIKSGTALENPVLLNKFLLLTFADLKKYHFYYWFCYPALCLPESLPLIQGPVGLDQRFSLKQIEALECAYDNLCQTEGVTALPYFLIKYDENMVLVSLLKHYSDFFQGQRTKITIGVYDPCNLAQYPGWPLRNFLVLAAHRWSSSFQSVEVVCFRDRTMQGARDVAHSIIFEVKLPEMAFSPDCPKAVGWEKNQKGGMGPRMVNLSECMDPKRLAESSVDLNLKLMCWRLVPTLDLDKVVSVKCLLLGAGTLGCNVARTLMGWGVRHITFVDNAKISYSNPVRQPLYEFEDCLGGGKPKALAAADRLQKIFPGVNARGFNMSIPMPGHPVNFSSVTLEQARRDVEQLEQLIESHDVVFLLMDTRESRWLPAVIAASKRKLVINAALGFDTFVVMRHGLKKPKQQGAGDLCPNHPVASADLLGSSLFANIPGYKLGCYFCNDVVAPGDSTRDRTLDQQCTVSRPGLAVIAGALAVELMVSVLQHPEGGYAIASSSDDRMNEPPTSLGLVPHQIRGFLSRFDNVLPVSLAFDKCTACSSKVLDQYEREGFNFLAKVFNSSHSFLEDLTGLTLLHQETQAAEIWDMSDDETI
;
A
#
# COMPACT_ATOMS: atom_id res chain seq x y z
N MET A 1 23.64 74.77 -25.94
CA MET A 1 22.73 73.77 -25.37
C MET A 1 23.47 72.44 -25.38
N ALA A 2 24.05 72.05 -24.25
CA ALA A 2 24.73 70.77 -24.13
C ALA A 2 23.65 69.70 -23.98
N ALA A 3 23.34 69.00 -25.07
CA ALA A 3 22.49 67.83 -25.05
C ALA A 3 23.25 66.72 -24.31
N ALA A 4 22.83 66.42 -23.09
CA ALA A 4 23.25 65.25 -22.35
C ALA A 4 22.78 64.00 -23.12
N THR A 5 23.70 63.35 -23.82
CA THR A 5 23.52 62.04 -24.41
C THR A 5 23.52 61.00 -23.28
N GLY A 6 22.38 60.85 -22.62
CA GLY A 6 22.11 59.67 -21.79
C GLY A 6 21.85 58.49 -22.70
N ASP A 7 22.79 57.55 -22.74
CA ASP A 7 22.66 56.29 -23.48
C ASP A 7 21.37 55.56 -23.01
N PRO A 8 20.42 55.23 -23.90
CA PRO A 8 19.17 54.59 -23.51
C PRO A 8 19.49 53.24 -22.86
N GLY A 9 19.12 53.10 -21.57
CA GLY A 9 19.59 52.04 -20.68
C GLY A 9 19.51 50.63 -21.27
N LEU A 10 20.67 50.05 -21.57
CA LEU A 10 20.83 48.67 -22.02
C LEU A 10 20.15 47.71 -21.03
N SER A 11 19.39 46.75 -21.55
CA SER A 11 18.70 45.74 -20.73
C SER A 11 19.70 44.79 -20.05
N LYS A 12 19.35 44.33 -18.84
CA LYS A 12 20.20 43.44 -18.04
C LYS A 12 19.95 41.98 -18.43
N LEU A 13 21.02 41.21 -18.64
CA LEU A 13 20.92 39.77 -18.86
C LEU A 13 20.40 39.05 -17.60
N GLN A 14 19.38 38.21 -17.79
CA GLN A 14 18.81 37.35 -16.75
C GLN A 14 18.97 35.87 -17.15
N PHE A 15 18.93 34.97 -16.17
CA PHE A 15 19.20 33.55 -16.37
C PHE A 15 18.09 32.69 -15.77
N ALA A 16 17.69 31.63 -16.48
CA ALA A 16 16.78 30.63 -15.95
C ALA A 16 17.52 29.66 -15.02
N PRO A 17 17.10 29.46 -13.77
CA PRO A 17 17.75 28.54 -12.84
C PRO A 17 17.51 27.07 -13.22
N PHE A 18 18.43 26.21 -12.79
CA PHE A 18 18.19 24.77 -12.79
C PHE A 18 17.08 24.40 -11.80
N SER A 19 16.33 23.36 -12.14
CA SER A 19 15.45 22.62 -11.24
C SER A 19 16.00 21.22 -11.04
N SER A 20 16.01 20.75 -9.80
CA SER A 20 16.39 19.38 -9.48
C SER A 20 15.36 18.37 -9.98
N ALA A 21 15.84 17.26 -10.53
CA ALA A 21 15.04 16.09 -10.90
C ALA A 21 15.76 14.81 -10.41
N LEU A 22 15.23 14.15 -9.38
CA LEU A 22 15.79 12.89 -8.88
C LEU A 22 14.82 11.75 -9.14
N ASP A 23 15.32 10.68 -9.75
CA ASP A 23 14.56 9.47 -9.98
C ASP A 23 14.41 8.64 -8.69
N VAL A 24 13.41 7.75 -8.64
CA VAL A 24 13.23 6.81 -7.51
C VAL A 24 14.45 5.90 -7.35
N GLY A 25 15.09 5.51 -8.45
CA GLY A 25 16.31 4.72 -8.46
C GLY A 25 17.47 5.39 -7.74
N PHE A 26 17.60 6.72 -7.82
CA PHE A 26 18.61 7.46 -7.05
C PHE A 26 18.41 7.28 -5.53
N TRP A 27 17.17 7.41 -5.05
CA TRP A 27 16.87 7.28 -3.62
C TRP A 27 17.04 5.85 -3.11
N HIS A 28 16.72 4.86 -3.95
CA HIS A 28 16.99 3.46 -3.66
C HIS A 28 18.50 3.21 -3.48
N GLU A 29 19.31 3.67 -4.42
CA GLU A 29 20.77 3.51 -4.36
C GLU A 29 21.38 4.27 -3.17
N LEU A 30 20.92 5.49 -2.90
CA LEU A 30 21.34 6.25 -1.72
C LEU A 30 21.02 5.48 -0.43
N THR A 31 19.87 4.83 -0.35
CA THR A 31 19.47 4.01 0.79
C THR A 31 20.41 2.83 0.97
N GLN A 32 20.72 2.09 -0.09
CA GLN A 32 21.64 0.95 -0.05
C GLN A 32 23.04 1.38 0.37
N LYS A 33 23.58 2.44 -0.26
CA LYS A 33 24.91 2.95 0.09
C LYS A 33 24.95 3.50 1.51
N LYS A 34 23.93 4.23 1.96
CA LYS A 34 23.90 4.74 3.34
C LYS A 34 23.87 3.61 4.37
N LEU A 35 23.08 2.56 4.12
CA LEU A 35 22.97 1.43 5.05
C LEU A 35 24.22 0.54 5.06
N ASN A 36 24.74 0.21 3.89
CA ASN A 36 25.74 -0.85 3.74
C ASN A 36 27.18 -0.31 3.71
N GLU A 37 27.40 0.85 3.10
CA GLU A 37 28.73 1.43 2.84
C GLU A 37 29.03 2.61 3.78
N TYR A 38 28.25 3.69 3.71
CA TYR A 38 28.55 4.95 4.42
C TYR A 38 28.32 4.84 5.91
N ARG A 39 27.27 4.12 6.35
CA ARG A 39 26.91 3.95 7.76
C ARG A 39 26.78 5.31 8.46
N LEU A 40 27.69 5.65 9.38
CA LEU A 40 27.72 6.93 10.09
C LEU A 40 28.60 8.00 9.42
N ASP A 41 29.31 7.65 8.35
CA ASP A 41 30.12 8.59 7.59
C ASP A 41 29.24 9.67 6.95
N GLU A 42 29.60 10.93 7.20
CA GLU A 42 29.00 12.14 6.60
C GLU A 42 30.00 12.85 5.68
N ALA A 43 31.18 12.27 5.43
CA ALA A 43 32.14 12.83 4.50
C ALA A 43 31.51 13.00 3.10
N PRO A 44 31.85 14.09 2.39
CA PRO A 44 31.31 14.37 1.07
C PRO A 44 31.56 13.22 0.10
N LYS A 45 30.58 12.93 -0.75
CA LYS A 45 30.67 11.90 -1.79
C LYS A 45 30.51 12.55 -3.17
N ASP A 46 31.39 12.21 -4.10
CA ASP A 46 31.24 12.66 -5.47
C ASP A 46 30.07 11.94 -6.13
N ILE A 47 29.26 12.70 -6.85
CA ILE A 47 28.12 12.20 -7.62
C ILE A 47 28.09 12.84 -9.00
N LYS A 48 27.53 12.12 -9.96
CA LYS A 48 27.41 12.53 -11.35
C LYS A 48 25.94 12.67 -11.71
N GLY A 49 25.59 13.80 -12.29
CA GLY A 49 24.30 14.03 -12.93
C GLY A 49 24.49 14.42 -14.39
N TYR A 50 23.40 14.83 -15.00
CA TYR A 50 23.44 15.42 -16.34
C TYR A 50 22.24 16.36 -16.54
N TYR A 51 22.37 17.22 -17.53
CA TYR A 51 21.29 18.05 -18.02
C TYR A 51 21.22 17.97 -19.54
N TYR A 52 20.05 18.25 -20.10
CA TYR A 52 19.81 18.19 -21.53
C TYR A 52 18.68 19.16 -21.89
N ASN A 53 18.50 19.40 -23.19
CA ASN A 53 17.41 20.22 -23.70
C ASN A 53 16.43 19.32 -24.45
N GLY A 54 15.73 18.40 -23.80
CA GLY A 54 14.72 17.55 -24.47
C GLY A 54 13.30 17.77 -23.96
N ASP A 55 13.13 18.74 -23.07
CA ASP A 55 11.87 19.00 -22.42
C ASP A 55 10.96 19.89 -23.27
N SER A 56 9.66 19.71 -23.10
CA SER A 56 8.67 20.53 -23.78
C SER A 56 8.73 21.98 -23.30
N ALA A 57 8.32 22.91 -24.17
CA ALA A 57 8.26 24.33 -23.84
C ALA A 57 7.42 24.58 -22.57
N GLY A 58 7.92 25.44 -21.69
CA GLY A 58 7.30 25.74 -20.39
C GLY A 58 7.79 24.89 -19.21
N LEU A 59 8.49 23.78 -19.46
CA LEU A 59 9.17 23.02 -18.40
C LEU A 59 10.50 23.69 -18.00
N PRO A 60 10.89 23.62 -16.71
CA PRO A 60 12.14 24.21 -16.24
C PRO A 60 13.35 23.45 -16.78
N ALA A 61 14.53 24.09 -16.80
CA ALA A 61 15.79 23.44 -17.11
C ALA A 61 16.14 22.43 -16.00
N ARG A 62 16.15 21.12 -16.28
CA ARG A 62 16.35 20.09 -15.26
C ARG A 62 17.80 19.61 -15.19
N LEU A 63 18.31 19.44 -13.97
CA LEU A 63 19.49 18.63 -13.70
C LEU A 63 19.02 17.32 -13.06
N THR A 64 19.36 16.19 -13.71
CA THR A 64 18.82 14.87 -13.41
C THR A 64 19.85 14.01 -12.67
N LEU A 65 19.41 13.34 -11.61
CA LEU A 65 20.13 12.25 -10.93
C LEU A 65 19.33 10.95 -11.01
N GLU A 66 19.98 9.90 -11.49
CA GLU A 66 19.43 8.54 -11.60
C GLU A 66 20.17 7.56 -10.68
N PHE A 67 19.86 6.27 -10.76
CA PHE A 67 20.54 5.23 -9.99
C PHE A 67 22.07 5.20 -10.22
N SER A 68 22.51 5.55 -11.44
CA SER A 68 23.92 5.60 -11.84
C SER A 68 24.69 6.80 -11.29
N ALA A 69 24.03 7.73 -10.58
CA ALA A 69 24.65 8.96 -10.09
C ALA A 69 25.83 8.74 -9.14
N PHE A 70 25.92 7.56 -8.51
CA PHE A 70 27.01 7.20 -7.59
C PHE A 70 28.18 6.50 -8.29
N ASP A 71 28.06 6.19 -9.58
CA ASP A 71 29.14 5.63 -10.39
C ASP A 71 29.69 6.72 -11.32
N MET A 72 30.84 7.28 -10.95
CA MET A 72 31.52 8.32 -11.75
C MET A 72 31.96 7.83 -13.13
N SER A 73 32.11 6.50 -13.30
CA SER A 73 32.49 5.87 -14.56
C SER A 73 31.28 5.54 -15.46
N ALA A 74 30.06 5.64 -14.93
CA ALA A 74 28.85 5.35 -15.70
C ALA A 74 28.75 6.26 -16.94
N PRO A 75 28.37 5.72 -18.11
CA PRO A 75 28.22 6.51 -19.32
C PRO A 75 27.08 7.53 -19.14
N THR A 76 27.33 8.75 -19.59
CA THR A 76 26.26 9.76 -19.69
C THR A 76 25.33 9.37 -20.84
N PRO A 77 23.99 9.56 -20.73
CA PRO A 77 23.09 9.29 -21.85
C PRO A 77 23.44 10.13 -23.08
N ALA A 78 23.10 9.61 -24.27
CA ALA A 78 23.34 10.31 -25.53
C ALA A 78 22.67 11.70 -25.53
N ARG A 79 23.36 12.70 -26.08
CA ARG A 79 22.89 14.11 -26.13
C ARG A 79 22.53 14.69 -24.75
N CYS A 80 23.19 14.22 -23.70
CA CYS A 80 23.11 14.82 -22.38
C CYS A 80 24.49 15.34 -21.98
N CYS A 81 24.53 16.52 -21.37
CA CYS A 81 25.77 17.11 -20.88
C CYS A 81 26.03 16.66 -19.45
N PRO A 82 27.19 16.08 -19.14
CA PRO A 82 27.52 15.64 -17.79
C PRO A 82 27.64 16.84 -16.85
N ALA A 83 27.18 16.67 -15.61
CA ALA A 83 27.39 17.60 -14.52
C ALA A 83 27.96 16.82 -13.32
N ILE A 84 28.99 17.37 -12.68
CA ILE A 84 29.64 16.74 -11.52
C ILE A 84 29.17 17.49 -10.28
N GLY A 85 28.93 16.78 -9.19
CA GLY A 85 28.54 17.40 -7.94
C GLY A 85 28.98 16.63 -6.71
N THR A 86 28.68 17.20 -5.56
CA THR A 86 29.06 16.64 -4.26
C THR A 86 27.83 16.46 -3.38
N LEU A 87 27.64 15.24 -2.90
CA LEU A 87 26.60 14.85 -1.96
C LEU A 87 27.09 15.00 -0.52
N TYR A 88 26.34 15.77 0.26
CA TYR A 88 26.49 15.88 1.71
C TYR A 88 25.28 15.22 2.36
N ASN A 89 25.43 13.99 2.86
CA ASN A 89 24.34 13.26 3.51
C ASN A 89 24.53 13.22 5.02
N THR A 90 23.68 13.97 5.73
CA THR A 90 23.69 14.06 7.19
C THR A 90 22.99 12.86 7.84
N ASN A 91 23.41 12.49 9.05
CA ASN A 91 22.85 11.39 9.83
C ASN A 91 21.57 11.77 10.58
N THR A 92 21.37 13.06 10.87
CA THR A 92 20.21 13.54 11.62
C THR A 92 19.53 14.70 10.92
N LEU A 93 18.20 14.78 11.09
CA LEU A 93 17.41 15.90 10.58
C LEU A 93 17.87 17.24 11.18
N GLU A 94 18.37 17.23 12.42
CA GLU A 94 18.88 18.43 13.06
C GLU A 94 20.19 18.90 12.42
N SER A 95 21.14 17.99 12.18
CA SER A 95 22.36 18.27 11.41
C SER A 95 22.05 18.83 10.03
N PHE A 96 21.05 18.28 9.33
CA PHE A 96 20.57 18.82 8.05
C PHE A 96 20.08 20.27 8.15
N LYS A 97 19.28 20.57 9.17
CA LYS A 97 18.72 21.91 9.42
C LYS A 97 19.80 22.90 9.84
N THR A 98 20.76 22.50 10.67
CA THR A 98 21.82 23.38 11.20
C THR A 98 23.05 23.47 10.32
N ALA A 99 23.20 22.58 9.31
CA ALA A 99 24.32 22.62 8.36
C ALA A 99 24.55 24.02 7.80
N ASP A 100 25.79 24.49 7.79
CA ASP A 100 26.12 25.83 7.31
C ASP A 100 26.03 25.89 5.77
N LYS A 101 24.83 26.20 5.28
CA LYS A 101 24.53 26.30 3.85
C LYS A 101 25.30 27.45 3.18
N LYS A 102 25.70 28.46 3.93
CA LYS A 102 26.49 29.57 3.41
C LYS A 102 27.93 29.11 3.20
N LEU A 103 28.52 28.43 4.19
CA LEU A 103 29.87 27.86 4.08
C LEU A 103 29.97 26.86 2.92
N LEU A 104 29.01 25.95 2.77
CA LEU A 104 28.99 24.97 1.67
C LEU A 104 28.98 25.66 0.29
N LEU A 105 28.18 26.72 0.15
CA LEU A 105 28.13 27.52 -1.08
C LEU A 105 29.46 28.26 -1.32
N GLU A 106 30.05 28.85 -0.29
CA GLU A 106 31.33 29.56 -0.39
C GLU A 106 32.48 28.63 -0.78
N GLN A 107 32.54 27.42 -0.21
CA GLN A 107 33.52 26.40 -0.58
C GLN A 107 33.40 25.99 -2.05
N ALA A 108 32.18 25.66 -2.49
CA ALA A 108 31.96 25.27 -3.89
C ALA A 108 32.21 26.43 -4.87
N ALA A 109 31.85 27.66 -4.49
CA ALA A 109 32.16 28.85 -5.27
C ALA A 109 33.67 29.09 -5.39
N ASN A 110 34.43 28.90 -4.31
CA ASN A 110 35.88 29.00 -4.31
C ASN A 110 36.51 27.96 -5.25
N GLU A 111 36.03 26.72 -5.25
CA GLU A 111 36.53 25.70 -6.19
C GLU A 111 36.32 26.11 -7.66
N ILE A 112 35.13 26.63 -7.99
CA ILE A 112 34.85 27.14 -9.33
C ILE A 112 35.78 28.32 -9.63
N TRP A 113 35.97 29.25 -8.70
CA TRP A 113 36.83 30.41 -8.88
C TRP A 113 38.31 30.03 -9.09
N GLU A 114 38.84 29.10 -8.30
CA GLU A 114 40.20 28.57 -8.48
C GLU A 114 40.35 27.86 -9.83
N SER A 115 39.33 27.13 -10.30
CA SER A 115 39.36 26.52 -11.64
C SER A 115 39.43 27.56 -12.76
N ILE A 116 38.78 28.72 -12.59
CA ILE A 116 38.83 29.85 -13.52
C ILE A 116 40.21 30.53 -13.48
N LYS A 117 40.73 30.83 -12.28
CA LYS A 117 42.03 31.50 -12.06
C LYS A 117 43.23 30.65 -12.48
N SER A 118 43.18 29.34 -12.28
CA SER A 118 44.24 28.41 -12.72
C SER A 118 44.19 28.14 -14.22
N GLY A 119 43.00 28.26 -14.85
CA GLY A 119 42.80 27.96 -16.27
C GLY A 119 42.32 26.53 -16.51
N THR A 120 42.22 25.74 -15.44
CA THR A 120 41.69 24.37 -15.47
C THR A 120 40.28 24.30 -16.05
N ALA A 121 39.46 25.35 -15.86
CA ALA A 121 38.13 25.42 -16.45
C ALA A 121 38.12 25.61 -17.98
N LEU A 122 39.21 26.07 -18.61
CA LEU A 122 39.36 26.09 -20.07
C LEU A 122 39.65 24.70 -20.64
N GLU A 123 40.38 23.88 -19.87
CA GLU A 123 40.71 22.49 -20.21
C GLU A 123 39.52 21.55 -19.96
N ASN A 124 38.84 21.71 -18.82
CA ASN A 124 37.65 20.95 -18.45
C ASN A 124 36.50 21.89 -18.05
N PRO A 125 35.68 22.31 -19.02
CA PRO A 125 34.62 23.28 -18.76
C PRO A 125 33.45 22.73 -17.94
N VAL A 126 33.33 21.42 -17.74
CA VAL A 126 32.31 20.80 -16.86
C VAL A 126 32.44 21.31 -15.42
N LEU A 127 33.65 21.69 -15.00
CA LEU A 127 33.93 22.24 -13.67
C LEU A 127 33.17 23.55 -13.38
N LEU A 128 32.73 24.28 -14.41
CA LEU A 128 31.94 25.49 -14.25
C LEU A 128 30.50 25.20 -13.80
N ASN A 129 29.99 23.99 -14.03
CA ASN A 129 28.61 23.61 -13.71
C ASN A 129 28.55 22.60 -12.56
N LYS A 130 29.47 22.71 -11.61
CA LYS A 130 29.42 21.91 -10.39
C LYS A 130 28.12 22.17 -9.63
N PHE A 131 27.58 21.13 -8.99
CA PHE A 131 26.41 21.25 -8.10
C PHE A 131 26.67 20.62 -6.74
N LEU A 132 25.89 21.00 -5.73
CA LEU A 132 25.91 20.40 -4.41
C LEU A 132 24.53 19.83 -4.10
N LEU A 133 24.50 18.70 -3.42
CA LEU A 133 23.28 18.07 -2.94
C LEU A 133 23.40 17.82 -1.44
N LEU A 134 22.68 18.59 -0.64
CA LEU A 134 22.57 18.33 0.80
C LEU A 134 21.35 17.43 1.05
N THR A 135 21.52 16.32 1.77
CA THR A 135 20.44 15.35 2.06
C THR A 135 20.37 14.93 3.52
N PHE A 136 19.17 14.50 3.90
CA PHE A 136 18.90 13.66 5.06
C PHE A 136 17.89 12.59 4.66
N ALA A 137 18.25 11.33 4.87
CA ALA A 137 17.43 10.17 4.54
C ALA A 137 16.92 9.49 5.82
N ASP A 138 15.62 9.63 6.12
CA ASP A 138 14.97 8.84 7.16
C ASP A 138 14.66 7.44 6.61
N LEU A 139 15.62 6.53 6.75
CA LEU A 139 15.53 5.16 6.22
C LEU A 139 14.46 4.31 6.90
N LYS A 140 13.91 4.75 8.05
CA LYS A 140 12.81 4.04 8.72
C LYS A 140 11.46 4.39 8.12
N LYS A 141 11.29 5.65 7.70
CA LYS A 141 10.04 6.16 7.13
C LYS A 141 10.08 6.31 5.60
N TYR A 142 11.25 6.10 4.99
CA TYR A 142 11.51 6.37 3.58
C TYR A 142 11.15 7.82 3.18
N HIS A 143 11.46 8.76 4.09
CA HIS A 143 11.31 10.20 3.87
C HIS A 143 12.68 10.80 3.57
N PHE A 144 12.83 11.43 2.42
CA PHE A 144 14.09 12.00 1.97
C PHE A 144 13.96 13.51 1.87
N TYR A 145 14.75 14.21 2.67
CA TYR A 145 14.88 15.66 2.63
C TYR A 145 16.12 16.02 1.84
N TYR A 146 16.00 16.98 0.93
CA TYR A 146 17.11 17.34 0.06
C TYR A 146 17.09 18.80 -0.37
N TRP A 147 18.26 19.34 -0.67
CA TRP A 147 18.41 20.70 -1.17
C TRP A 147 19.56 20.78 -2.15
N PHE A 148 19.25 21.11 -3.41
CA PHE A 148 20.27 21.39 -4.41
C PHE A 148 20.84 22.80 -4.28
N CYS A 149 22.12 22.91 -4.54
CA CYS A 149 22.80 24.16 -4.83
C CYS A 149 23.45 24.07 -6.20
N TYR A 150 23.28 25.09 -7.03
CA TYR A 150 23.98 25.26 -8.31
C TYR A 150 24.85 26.52 -8.20
N PRO A 151 26.03 26.44 -7.57
CA PRO A 151 26.88 27.60 -7.30
C PRO A 151 27.16 28.41 -8.56
N ALA A 152 26.81 29.68 -8.53
CA ALA A 152 27.03 30.64 -9.59
C ALA A 152 27.67 31.90 -9.02
N LEU A 153 28.85 32.23 -9.51
CA LEU A 153 29.57 33.46 -9.20
C LEU A 153 28.78 34.66 -9.77
N CYS A 154 28.68 35.71 -8.96
CA CYS A 154 28.05 36.96 -9.37
C CYS A 154 29.11 37.92 -9.90
N LEU A 155 28.88 38.44 -11.11
CA LEU A 155 29.61 39.60 -11.59
C LEU A 155 29.25 40.83 -10.74
N PRO A 156 30.22 41.71 -10.43
CA PRO A 156 29.96 42.91 -9.63
C PRO A 156 29.08 43.91 -10.36
N GLU A 157 29.19 43.98 -11.69
CA GLU A 157 28.34 44.80 -12.56
C GLU A 157 27.42 43.93 -13.40
N SER A 158 26.23 44.43 -13.71
CA SER A 158 25.32 43.74 -14.63
C SER A 158 25.86 43.81 -16.05
N LEU A 159 25.92 42.67 -16.74
CA LEU A 159 26.34 42.61 -18.14
C LEU A 159 25.31 43.31 -19.04
N PRO A 160 25.68 44.39 -19.74
CA PRO A 160 24.79 45.03 -20.67
C PRO A 160 24.67 44.20 -21.95
N LEU A 161 23.44 43.99 -22.40
CA LEU A 161 23.12 43.36 -23.67
C LEU A 161 23.35 44.36 -24.81
N ILE A 162 24.39 44.15 -25.61
CA ILE A 162 24.64 44.91 -26.85
C ILE A 162 23.55 44.56 -27.87
N GLN A 163 23.21 43.28 -27.98
CA GLN A 163 22.12 42.78 -28.79
C GLN A 163 21.28 41.83 -27.95
N GLY A 164 19.95 42.04 -27.93
CA GLY A 164 19.02 41.16 -27.23
C GLY A 164 18.90 39.77 -27.88
N PRO A 165 18.38 38.77 -27.14
CA PRO A 165 18.17 37.42 -27.67
C PRO A 165 17.23 37.38 -28.86
N VAL A 166 17.71 36.78 -29.95
CA VAL A 166 16.94 36.44 -31.15
C VAL A 166 17.06 34.95 -31.46
N GLY A 167 16.14 34.41 -32.24
CA GLY A 167 16.25 33.03 -32.73
C GLY A 167 17.53 32.85 -33.55
N LEU A 168 18.15 31.67 -33.46
CA LEU A 168 19.38 31.38 -34.21
C LEU A 168 19.14 31.46 -35.73
N ASP A 169 17.96 31.05 -36.19
CA ASP A 169 17.48 31.13 -37.58
C ASP A 169 17.34 32.56 -38.13
N GLN A 170 17.22 33.56 -37.25
CA GLN A 170 17.19 34.96 -37.65
C GLN A 170 18.60 35.52 -37.92
N ARG A 171 19.65 34.84 -37.43
CA ARG A 171 21.04 35.28 -37.54
C ARG A 171 21.88 34.39 -38.45
N PHE A 172 21.65 33.08 -38.40
CA PHE A 172 22.35 32.07 -39.18
C PHE A 172 21.40 31.57 -40.27
N SER A 173 21.93 31.40 -41.48
CA SER A 173 21.22 30.70 -42.54
C SER A 173 21.04 29.22 -42.18
N LEU A 174 20.07 28.56 -42.81
CA LEU A 174 19.79 27.15 -42.59
C LEU A 174 21.02 26.26 -42.83
N LYS A 175 21.84 26.60 -43.85
CA LYS A 175 23.13 25.94 -44.13
C LYS A 175 24.14 26.12 -42.99
N GLN A 176 24.19 27.29 -42.37
CA GLN A 176 25.08 27.55 -41.24
C GLN A 176 24.62 26.80 -39.98
N ILE A 177 23.31 26.63 -39.79
CA ILE A 177 22.77 25.85 -38.67
C ILE A 177 23.13 24.37 -38.84
N GLU A 178 22.90 23.79 -40.02
CA GLU A 178 23.32 22.40 -40.33
C GLU A 178 24.83 22.21 -40.18
N ALA A 179 25.63 23.19 -40.63
CA ALA A 179 27.07 23.16 -40.48
C ALA A 179 27.51 23.25 -39.00
N LEU A 180 26.82 24.05 -38.19
CA LEU A 180 27.06 24.15 -36.74
C LEU A 180 26.77 22.83 -36.03
N GLU A 181 25.63 22.22 -36.34
CA GLU A 181 25.24 20.90 -35.80
C GLU A 181 26.28 19.84 -36.14
N CYS A 182 26.67 19.75 -37.40
CA CYS A 182 27.69 18.80 -37.87
C CYS A 182 29.04 19.05 -37.20
N ALA A 183 29.48 20.31 -37.13
CA ALA A 183 30.75 20.67 -36.51
C ALA A 183 30.77 20.35 -35.00
N TYR A 184 29.68 20.62 -34.29
CA TYR A 184 29.53 20.30 -32.87
C TYR A 184 29.52 18.78 -32.62
N ASP A 185 28.79 18.01 -33.43
CA ASP A 185 28.75 16.56 -33.31
C ASP A 185 30.14 15.94 -33.55
N ASN A 186 30.87 16.41 -34.57
CA ASN A 186 32.23 15.97 -34.86
C ASN A 186 33.18 16.30 -33.69
N LEU A 187 33.03 17.47 -33.06
CA LEU A 187 33.81 17.85 -31.90
C LEU A 187 33.52 16.92 -30.71
N CYS A 188 32.24 16.66 -30.42
CA CYS A 188 31.85 15.74 -29.34
C CYS A 188 32.37 14.31 -29.57
N GLN A 189 32.31 13.81 -30.81
CA GLN A 189 32.85 12.51 -31.19
C GLN A 189 34.37 12.45 -31.02
N THR A 190 35.09 13.49 -31.44
CA THR A 190 36.56 13.59 -31.32
C THR A 190 37.00 13.55 -29.86
N GLU A 191 36.27 14.24 -28.98
CA GLU A 191 36.54 14.28 -27.54
C GLU A 191 35.98 13.06 -26.77
N GLY A 192 35.21 12.19 -27.43
CA GLY A 192 34.62 11.01 -26.79
C GLY A 192 33.57 11.35 -25.73
N VAL A 193 32.84 12.46 -25.87
CA VAL A 193 31.80 12.91 -24.93
C VAL A 193 30.43 13.01 -25.59
N THR A 194 29.37 12.93 -24.80
CA THR A 194 27.98 12.97 -25.28
C THR A 194 27.48 14.38 -25.59
N ALA A 195 28.03 15.39 -24.92
CA ALA A 195 27.81 16.81 -25.18
C ALA A 195 28.87 17.64 -24.46
N LEU A 196 29.35 18.70 -25.11
CA LEU A 196 30.26 19.68 -24.53
C LEU A 196 29.47 20.88 -23.98
N PRO A 197 29.68 21.29 -22.72
CA PRO A 197 28.90 22.37 -22.12
C PRO A 197 29.16 23.73 -22.79
N TYR A 198 30.37 23.94 -23.31
CA TYR A 198 30.78 25.17 -23.98
C TYR A 198 31.77 24.89 -25.10
N PHE A 199 31.75 25.71 -26.14
CA PHE A 199 32.64 25.61 -27.30
C PHE A 199 32.81 26.96 -27.97
N LEU A 200 33.90 27.14 -28.73
CA LEU A 200 34.14 28.34 -29.53
C LEU A 200 33.45 28.19 -30.89
N ILE A 201 33.00 29.29 -31.48
CA ILE A 201 32.38 29.31 -32.81
C ILE A 201 33.06 30.37 -33.67
N LYS A 202 33.49 29.99 -34.88
CA LYS A 202 33.96 30.93 -35.90
C LYS A 202 33.19 30.66 -37.16
N TYR A 203 32.56 31.70 -37.70
CA TYR A 203 31.72 31.56 -38.88
C TYR A 203 31.86 32.75 -39.82
N ASP A 204 31.62 32.48 -41.10
CA ASP A 204 31.39 33.44 -42.17
C ASP A 204 30.22 32.95 -43.04
N GLU A 205 29.98 33.56 -44.20
CA GLU A 205 28.87 33.19 -45.09
C GLU A 205 28.94 31.74 -45.60
N ASN A 206 30.12 31.13 -45.62
CA ASN A 206 30.38 29.83 -46.24
C ASN A 206 30.80 28.74 -45.25
N MET A 207 31.31 29.10 -44.08
CA MET A 207 31.91 28.15 -43.14
C MET A 207 31.44 28.37 -41.71
N VAL A 208 31.23 27.27 -40.98
CA VAL A 208 31.09 27.26 -39.53
C VAL A 208 32.12 26.27 -38.96
N LEU A 209 32.97 26.79 -38.08
CA LEU A 209 33.98 26.02 -37.35
C LEU A 209 33.67 26.09 -35.86
N VAL A 210 33.93 24.99 -35.16
CA VAL A 210 33.89 24.94 -33.69
C VAL A 210 35.21 24.43 -33.14
N SER A 211 35.54 24.80 -31.91
CA SER A 211 36.74 24.34 -31.21
C SER A 211 36.56 24.36 -29.69
N LEU A 212 37.45 23.68 -28.97
CA LEU A 212 37.50 23.72 -27.51
C LEU A 212 37.94 25.09 -26.99
N LEU A 213 37.48 25.45 -25.79
CA LEU A 213 37.80 26.73 -25.16
C LEU A 213 39.30 26.97 -24.99
N LYS A 214 40.07 25.92 -24.68
CA LYS A 214 41.54 26.02 -24.52
C LYS A 214 42.27 26.52 -25.76
N HIS A 215 41.67 26.38 -26.95
CA HIS A 215 42.28 26.80 -28.22
C HIS A 215 41.88 28.22 -28.63
N TYR A 216 41.32 29.04 -27.72
CA TYR A 216 40.77 30.36 -28.07
C TYR A 216 41.79 31.31 -28.73
N SER A 217 43.04 31.29 -28.28
CA SER A 217 44.12 32.12 -28.83
C SER A 217 44.41 31.79 -30.30
N ASP A 218 44.51 30.50 -30.59
CA ASP A 218 44.93 30.01 -31.92
C ASP A 218 43.75 30.00 -32.89
N PHE A 219 42.53 29.85 -32.37
CA PHE A 219 41.30 29.81 -33.17
C PHE A 219 40.90 31.20 -33.68
N PHE A 220 41.11 32.24 -32.87
CA PHE A 220 40.84 33.64 -33.22
C PHE A 220 42.13 34.44 -33.45
N GLN A 221 42.87 34.09 -34.50
CA GLN A 221 44.04 34.88 -34.95
C GLN A 221 43.60 36.24 -35.56
N GLY A 222 44.24 37.32 -35.10
CA GLY A 222 44.02 38.70 -35.58
C GLY A 222 43.30 39.61 -34.57
N GLN A 223 43.27 40.92 -34.84
CA GLN A 223 42.54 41.90 -34.02
C GLN A 223 41.03 41.75 -34.25
N ARG A 224 40.38 40.88 -33.48
CA ARG A 224 38.91 40.83 -33.38
C ARG A 224 38.47 41.46 -32.08
N THR A 225 37.46 42.32 -32.14
CA THR A 225 36.83 42.92 -30.94
C THR A 225 35.83 41.98 -30.27
N LYS A 226 35.38 40.93 -30.96
CA LYS A 226 34.31 40.03 -30.52
C LYS A 226 34.75 38.56 -30.56
N ILE A 227 34.38 37.81 -29.53
CA ILE A 227 34.49 36.35 -29.48
C ILE A 227 33.11 35.72 -29.53
N THR A 228 32.92 34.66 -30.33
CA THR A 228 31.64 33.94 -30.42
C THR A 228 31.78 32.57 -29.77
N ILE A 229 30.83 32.22 -28.90
CA ILE A 229 30.84 30.98 -28.12
C ILE A 229 29.48 30.31 -28.16
N GLY A 230 29.47 28.98 -28.12
CA GLY A 230 28.30 28.15 -27.93
C GLY A 230 28.21 27.67 -26.48
N VAL A 231 27.00 27.64 -25.94
CA VAL A 231 26.66 27.02 -24.66
C VAL A 231 25.61 25.97 -24.90
N TYR A 232 25.83 24.75 -24.41
CA TYR A 232 24.81 23.71 -24.39
C TYR A 232 23.76 24.09 -23.34
N ASP A 233 22.70 24.73 -23.79
CA ASP A 233 21.74 25.43 -22.93
C ASP A 233 20.52 24.54 -22.65
N PRO A 234 20.24 24.14 -21.39
CA PRO A 234 19.04 23.36 -21.05
C PRO A 234 17.76 24.21 -20.92
N CYS A 235 17.84 25.52 -21.14
CA CYS A 235 16.69 26.41 -20.99
C CYS A 235 15.67 26.25 -22.13
N ASN A 236 14.39 26.29 -21.76
CA ASN A 236 13.26 26.26 -22.70
C ASN A 236 12.64 27.65 -22.94
N LEU A 237 13.14 28.71 -22.30
CA LEU A 237 12.61 30.06 -22.44
C LEU A 237 13.28 30.77 -23.61
N ALA A 238 12.49 31.31 -24.55
CA ALA A 238 12.98 31.96 -25.76
C ALA A 238 13.76 33.27 -25.52
N GLN A 239 13.66 33.88 -24.34
CA GLN A 239 14.27 35.19 -24.05
C GLN A 239 15.43 35.12 -23.05
N TYR A 240 15.73 33.94 -22.49
CA TYR A 240 16.69 33.82 -21.40
C TYR A 240 17.63 32.63 -21.60
N PRO A 241 18.94 32.80 -21.46
CA PRO A 241 19.86 31.67 -21.32
C PRO A 241 19.62 30.90 -20.02
N GLY A 242 20.01 29.64 -20.00
CA GLY A 242 20.02 28.82 -18.80
C GLY A 242 21.15 29.17 -17.83
N TRP A 243 21.05 28.57 -16.65
CA TRP A 243 22.00 28.73 -15.55
C TRP A 243 23.46 28.45 -15.92
N PRO A 244 23.80 27.48 -16.80
CA PRO A 244 25.20 27.19 -17.14
C PRO A 244 26.00 28.39 -17.65
N LEU A 245 25.36 29.37 -18.27
CA LEU A 245 26.09 30.50 -18.84
C LEU A 245 26.74 31.40 -17.77
N ARG A 246 26.25 31.40 -16.52
CA ARG A 246 26.68 32.36 -15.49
C ARG A 246 28.17 32.29 -15.17
N ASN A 247 28.66 31.11 -14.79
CA ASN A 247 30.07 30.93 -14.43
C ASN A 247 30.99 31.07 -15.64
N PHE A 248 30.50 30.70 -16.83
CA PHE A 248 31.23 30.91 -18.06
C PHE A 248 31.45 32.40 -18.36
N LEU A 249 30.46 33.27 -18.14
CA LEU A 249 30.63 34.71 -18.36
C LEU A 249 31.64 35.33 -17.38
N VAL A 250 31.76 34.79 -16.17
CA VAL A 250 32.83 35.16 -15.23
C VAL A 250 34.20 34.72 -15.76
N LEU A 251 34.30 33.49 -16.29
CA LEU A 251 35.52 33.02 -16.94
C LEU A 251 35.90 33.90 -18.14
N ALA A 252 34.95 34.22 -19.02
CA ALA A 252 35.19 35.05 -20.19
C ALA A 252 35.63 36.47 -19.79
N ALA A 253 34.95 37.09 -18.83
CA ALA A 253 35.37 38.39 -18.29
C ALA A 253 36.79 38.32 -17.69
N HIS A 254 37.15 37.23 -17.02
CA HIS A 254 38.47 37.05 -16.41
C HIS A 254 39.60 36.82 -17.40
N ARG A 255 39.37 36.00 -18.42
CA ARG A 255 40.43 35.54 -19.31
C ARG A 255 40.53 36.35 -20.59
N TRP A 256 39.44 36.96 -21.02
CA TRP A 256 39.30 37.44 -22.40
C TRP A 256 38.99 38.94 -22.50
N SER A 257 38.67 39.63 -21.39
CA SER A 257 38.35 41.07 -21.40
C SER A 257 39.48 41.96 -21.93
N SER A 258 40.75 41.55 -21.80
CA SER A 258 41.89 42.27 -22.36
C SER A 258 42.02 42.13 -23.88
N SER A 259 41.42 41.09 -24.47
CA SER A 259 41.56 40.74 -25.89
C SER A 259 40.28 41.00 -26.69
N PHE A 260 39.11 40.95 -26.03
CA PHE A 260 37.81 41.08 -26.65
C PHE A 260 36.92 42.03 -25.83
N GLN A 261 36.19 42.90 -26.53
CA GLN A 261 35.26 43.86 -25.95
C GLN A 261 33.88 43.24 -25.67
N SER A 262 33.49 42.21 -26.44
CA SER A 262 32.18 41.56 -26.32
C SER A 262 32.23 40.05 -26.58
N VAL A 263 31.24 39.35 -26.05
CA VAL A 263 30.97 37.93 -26.29
C VAL A 263 29.62 37.80 -26.97
N GLU A 264 29.61 37.16 -28.13
CA GLU A 264 28.39 36.68 -28.78
C GLU A 264 28.14 35.23 -28.32
N VAL A 265 26.96 35.01 -27.76
CA VAL A 265 26.59 33.75 -27.13
C VAL A 265 25.51 33.07 -27.97
N VAL A 266 25.81 31.88 -28.47
CA VAL A 266 24.84 30.95 -29.03
C VAL A 266 24.41 30.00 -27.92
N CYS A 267 23.18 30.13 -27.44
CA CYS A 267 22.56 29.11 -26.61
C CYS A 267 22.08 27.98 -27.52
N PHE A 268 22.93 26.97 -27.67
CA PHE A 268 22.68 25.80 -28.50
C PHE A 268 21.76 24.85 -27.75
N ARG A 269 20.52 24.77 -28.22
CA ARG A 269 19.42 24.06 -27.57
C ARG A 269 19.05 22.86 -28.42
N ASP A 270 19.77 21.78 -28.20
CA ASP A 270 19.67 20.58 -29.01
C ASP A 270 18.69 19.58 -28.40
N ARG A 271 17.52 19.44 -29.02
CA ARG A 271 16.45 18.56 -28.59
C ARG A 271 16.11 17.51 -29.62
N THR A 272 15.41 16.47 -29.18
CA THR A 272 14.79 15.48 -30.09
C THR A 272 13.27 15.55 -29.91
N MET A 273 12.55 15.96 -30.95
CA MET A 273 11.08 15.98 -30.99
C MET A 273 10.57 15.01 -32.05
N GLN A 274 9.62 14.15 -31.67
CA GLN A 274 8.99 13.18 -32.59
C GLN A 274 10.00 12.31 -33.37
N GLY A 275 11.14 12.00 -32.75
CA GLY A 275 12.21 11.21 -33.37
C GLY A 275 13.16 11.99 -34.28
N ALA A 276 12.93 13.29 -34.50
CA ALA A 276 13.81 14.18 -35.26
C ALA A 276 14.58 15.13 -34.32
N ARG A 277 15.83 15.43 -34.67
CA ARG A 277 16.60 16.50 -34.03
C ARG A 277 15.96 17.85 -34.35
N ASP A 278 15.90 18.74 -33.36
CA ASP A 278 15.42 20.11 -33.50
C ASP A 278 16.32 21.05 -32.69
N VAL A 279 16.84 22.08 -33.35
CA VAL A 279 17.63 23.16 -32.74
C VAL A 279 17.00 24.54 -32.97
N ALA A 280 15.79 24.59 -33.54
CA ALA A 280 15.16 25.84 -33.99
C ALA A 280 14.86 26.83 -32.85
N HIS A 281 14.73 26.35 -31.61
CA HIS A 281 14.51 27.20 -30.42
C HIS A 281 15.81 27.72 -29.79
N SER A 282 16.97 27.44 -30.39
CA SER A 282 18.26 28.04 -30.03
C SER A 282 18.21 29.56 -30.19
N ILE A 283 18.95 30.26 -29.33
CA ILE A 283 18.98 31.73 -29.34
C ILE A 283 20.41 32.25 -29.41
N ILE A 284 20.57 33.45 -29.96
CA ILE A 284 21.83 34.16 -30.05
C ILE A 284 21.68 35.60 -29.55
N PHE A 285 22.68 36.09 -28.81
CA PHE A 285 22.75 37.47 -28.32
C PHE A 285 24.19 37.89 -28.09
N GLU A 286 24.42 39.19 -27.88
CA GLU A 286 25.74 39.74 -27.63
C GLU A 286 25.77 40.53 -26.32
N VAL A 287 26.76 40.25 -25.48
CA VAL A 287 27.01 40.95 -24.22
C VAL A 287 28.36 41.65 -24.23
N LYS A 288 28.42 42.83 -23.64
CA LYS A 288 29.69 43.52 -23.40
C LYS A 288 30.43 42.84 -22.25
N LEU A 289 31.72 42.55 -22.44
CA LEU A 289 32.56 42.09 -21.34
C LEU A 289 32.93 43.29 -20.46
N PRO A 290 32.81 43.17 -19.12
CA PRO A 290 33.28 44.22 -18.23
C PRO A 290 34.81 44.21 -18.21
N GLU A 291 35.42 45.40 -18.26
CA GLU A 291 36.85 45.59 -18.03
C GLU A 291 37.13 45.40 -16.52
N MET A 292 37.25 44.16 -16.08
CA MET A 292 37.43 43.84 -14.66
C MET A 292 38.92 43.76 -14.32
N ALA A 293 39.37 44.62 -13.41
CA ALA A 293 40.55 44.33 -12.58
C ALA A 293 40.10 43.33 -11.50
N PHE A 294 40.31 42.03 -11.72
CA PHE A 294 39.90 41.03 -10.75
C PHE A 294 40.70 41.19 -9.46
N SER A 295 40.01 41.37 -8.33
CA SER A 295 40.59 41.13 -7.03
C SER A 295 41.04 39.66 -6.94
N PRO A 296 42.08 39.33 -6.16
CA PRO A 296 42.47 37.93 -5.93
C PRO A 296 41.37 37.10 -5.25
N ASP A 297 40.44 37.77 -4.57
CA ASP A 297 39.34 37.18 -3.81
C ASP A 297 38.21 36.64 -4.68
N CYS A 298 37.51 35.63 -4.17
CA CYS A 298 36.38 34.99 -4.83
C CYS A 298 35.15 35.92 -4.88
N PRO A 299 34.49 36.08 -6.05
CA PRO A 299 33.24 36.82 -6.14
C PRO A 299 32.14 36.23 -5.27
N LYS A 300 31.18 37.07 -4.86
CA LYS A 300 29.98 36.60 -4.16
C LYS A 300 29.25 35.55 -5.01
N ALA A 301 28.80 34.47 -4.38
CA ALA A 301 28.06 33.41 -5.07
C ALA A 301 26.60 33.31 -4.61
N VAL A 302 25.78 32.72 -5.49
CA VAL A 302 24.40 32.30 -5.24
C VAL A 302 24.21 30.90 -5.80
N GLY A 303 23.12 30.18 -5.48
CA GLY A 303 22.90 28.88 -6.13
C GLY A 303 21.88 27.96 -5.49
N TRP A 304 21.51 28.20 -4.22
CA TRP A 304 20.52 27.36 -3.53
C TRP A 304 19.17 27.37 -4.25
N GLU A 305 18.62 26.17 -4.47
CA GLU A 305 17.36 25.99 -5.18
C GLU A 305 16.17 26.47 -4.33
N LYS A 306 15.12 26.98 -4.99
CA LYS A 306 13.83 27.22 -4.33
C LYS A 306 13.03 25.93 -4.21
N ASN A 307 12.28 25.79 -3.11
CA ASN A 307 11.34 24.68 -2.94
C ASN A 307 10.07 24.86 -3.80
N GLN A 308 9.18 23.87 -3.79
CA GLN A 308 7.92 23.89 -4.54
C GLN A 308 7.00 25.07 -4.18
N LYS A 309 7.15 25.65 -2.98
CA LYS A 309 6.40 26.84 -2.53
C LYS A 309 7.07 28.15 -2.93
N GLY A 310 8.16 28.12 -3.70
CA GLY A 310 8.91 29.29 -4.14
C GLY A 310 9.85 29.91 -3.08
N GLY A 311 9.94 29.32 -1.89
CA GLY A 311 10.81 29.78 -0.81
C GLY A 311 12.21 29.17 -0.88
N MET A 312 13.19 29.82 -0.25
CA MET A 312 14.55 29.27 -0.08
C MET A 312 14.53 28.20 1.01
N GLY A 313 14.51 26.94 0.63
CA GLY A 313 14.49 25.84 1.58
C GLY A 313 14.50 24.46 0.91
N PRO A 314 14.62 23.40 1.71
CA PRO A 314 14.70 22.04 1.21
C PRO A 314 13.37 21.56 0.62
N ARG A 315 13.46 20.51 -0.19
CA ARG A 315 12.34 19.70 -0.67
C ARG A 315 12.28 18.39 0.11
N MET A 316 11.14 17.70 0.05
CA MET A 316 10.94 16.39 0.67
C MET A 316 10.20 15.48 -0.30
N VAL A 317 10.63 14.23 -0.40
CA VAL A 317 9.91 13.17 -1.11
C VAL A 317 9.62 12.01 -0.14
N ASN A 318 8.39 11.50 -0.20
CA ASN A 318 7.95 10.33 0.57
C ASN A 318 7.84 9.13 -0.37
N LEU A 319 8.73 8.16 -0.21
CA LEU A 319 8.77 6.96 -1.04
C LEU A 319 8.33 5.70 -0.29
N SER A 320 7.69 5.85 0.88
CA SER A 320 7.23 4.71 1.69
C SER A 320 6.29 3.78 0.94
N GLU A 321 5.43 4.27 0.05
CA GLU A 321 4.51 3.42 -0.72
C GLU A 321 5.23 2.48 -1.71
N CYS A 322 6.40 2.90 -2.21
CA CYS A 322 7.18 2.12 -3.16
C CYS A 322 8.34 1.36 -2.50
N MET A 323 8.71 1.70 -1.26
CA MET A 323 9.91 1.16 -0.60
C MET A 323 9.64 0.42 0.72
N ASP A 324 8.52 0.67 1.41
CA ASP A 324 8.19 -0.04 2.66
C ASP A 324 7.62 -1.44 2.33
N PRO A 325 8.32 -2.52 2.71
CA PRO A 325 7.87 -3.88 2.42
C PRO A 325 6.46 -4.20 2.97
N LYS A 326 6.06 -3.57 4.09
CA LYS A 326 4.73 -3.79 4.67
C LYS A 326 3.64 -3.16 3.83
N ARG A 327 3.85 -1.91 3.39
CA ARG A 327 2.91 -1.20 2.51
C ARG A 327 2.84 -1.85 1.12
N LEU A 328 3.96 -2.36 0.63
CA LEU A 328 4.00 -3.14 -0.62
C LEU A 328 3.21 -4.44 -0.49
N ALA A 329 3.31 -5.16 0.63
CA ALA A 329 2.50 -6.35 0.89
C ALA A 329 1.00 -6.01 0.97
N GLU A 330 0.62 -4.94 1.68
CA GLU A 330 -0.77 -4.47 1.76
C GLU A 330 -1.35 -4.12 0.39
N SER A 331 -0.64 -3.30 -0.39
CA SER A 331 -1.10 -2.89 -1.73
C SER A 331 -1.20 -4.08 -2.69
N SER A 332 -0.30 -5.06 -2.59
CA SER A 332 -0.30 -6.26 -3.43
C SER A 332 -1.46 -7.21 -3.11
N VAL A 333 -1.80 -7.40 -1.83
CA VAL A 333 -2.97 -8.21 -1.42
C VAL A 333 -4.26 -7.56 -1.92
N ASP A 334 -4.40 -6.26 -1.73
CA ASP A 334 -5.63 -5.53 -2.11
C ASP A 334 -5.80 -5.42 -3.63
N LEU A 335 -4.69 -5.35 -4.38
CA LEU A 335 -4.73 -5.32 -5.84
C LEU A 335 -5.42 -6.57 -6.41
N ASN A 336 -5.13 -7.77 -5.89
CA ASN A 336 -5.76 -9.00 -6.38
C ASN A 336 -7.29 -8.97 -6.25
N LEU A 337 -7.80 -8.40 -5.15
CA LEU A 337 -9.24 -8.23 -4.94
C LEU A 337 -9.83 -7.14 -5.83
N LYS A 338 -9.12 -6.01 -6.00
CA LYS A 338 -9.54 -4.92 -6.90
C LYS A 338 -9.62 -5.37 -8.36
N LEU A 339 -8.71 -6.24 -8.81
CA LEU A 339 -8.74 -6.83 -10.15
C LEU A 339 -10.02 -7.64 -10.40
N MET A 340 -10.51 -8.37 -9.39
CA MET A 340 -11.79 -9.06 -9.45
C MET A 340 -12.97 -8.07 -9.60
N CYS A 341 -12.96 -6.96 -8.85
CA CYS A 341 -13.97 -5.91 -9.00
C CYS A 341 -13.98 -5.31 -10.41
N TRP A 342 -12.81 -4.98 -10.97
CA TRP A 342 -12.73 -4.32 -12.27
C TRP A 342 -13.29 -5.16 -13.42
N ARG A 343 -13.04 -6.47 -13.39
CA ARG A 343 -13.32 -7.34 -14.53
C ARG A 343 -14.60 -8.16 -14.39
N LEU A 344 -14.91 -8.63 -13.18
CA LEU A 344 -15.93 -9.69 -12.98
C LEU A 344 -17.08 -9.22 -12.12
N VAL A 345 -16.80 -8.53 -11.00
CA VAL A 345 -17.81 -8.20 -10.00
C VAL A 345 -17.71 -6.72 -9.56
N PRO A 346 -18.09 -5.74 -10.41
CA PRO A 346 -17.91 -4.30 -10.10
C PRO A 346 -18.70 -3.81 -8.89
N THR A 347 -19.77 -4.51 -8.52
CA THR A 347 -20.64 -4.19 -7.38
C THR A 347 -20.14 -4.78 -6.05
N LEU A 348 -19.03 -5.52 -6.08
CA LEU A 348 -18.42 -6.11 -4.89
C LEU A 348 -17.86 -5.02 -3.97
N ASP A 349 -18.38 -4.95 -2.74
CA ASP A 349 -17.94 -4.02 -1.71
C ASP A 349 -16.83 -4.65 -0.86
N LEU A 350 -15.59 -4.41 -1.25
CA LEU A 350 -14.42 -4.94 -0.55
C LEU A 350 -14.24 -4.33 0.85
N ASP A 351 -14.66 -3.09 1.07
CA ASP A 351 -14.44 -2.40 2.34
C ASP A 351 -15.23 -3.07 3.47
N LYS A 352 -16.44 -3.58 3.18
CA LYS A 352 -17.20 -4.43 4.11
C LYS A 352 -16.45 -5.69 4.53
N VAL A 353 -15.70 -6.30 3.61
CA VAL A 353 -14.94 -7.53 3.87
C VAL A 353 -13.63 -7.21 4.60
N VAL A 354 -12.92 -6.17 4.21
CA VAL A 354 -11.65 -5.77 4.82
C VAL A 354 -11.84 -5.35 6.29
N SER A 355 -12.93 -4.62 6.57
CA SER A 355 -13.21 -4.07 7.90
C SER A 355 -13.86 -5.04 8.89
N VAL A 356 -14.39 -6.18 8.43
CA VAL A 356 -15.11 -7.11 9.31
C VAL A 356 -14.19 -7.73 10.36
N LYS A 357 -14.69 -7.83 11.60
CA LYS A 357 -14.00 -8.50 12.71
C LYS A 357 -14.52 -9.92 12.85
N CYS A 358 -13.66 -10.90 12.62
CA CYS A 358 -13.99 -12.31 12.69
C CYS A 358 -13.44 -12.94 13.97
N LEU A 359 -14.31 -13.56 14.76
CA LEU A 359 -13.95 -14.40 15.90
C LEU A 359 -14.03 -15.87 15.50
N LEU A 360 -12.93 -16.60 15.56
CA LEU A 360 -12.82 -18.02 15.22
C LEU A 360 -12.71 -18.84 16.50
N LEU A 361 -13.79 -19.52 16.86
CA LEU A 361 -13.81 -20.43 17.99
C LEU A 361 -13.39 -21.82 17.51
N GLY A 362 -12.17 -22.22 17.89
CA GLY A 362 -11.45 -23.38 17.37
C GLY A 362 -10.35 -22.98 16.41
N ALA A 363 -9.09 -23.19 16.81
CA ALA A 363 -7.89 -22.99 16.00
C ALA A 363 -7.34 -24.33 15.44
N GLY A 364 -8.21 -25.33 15.30
CA GLY A 364 -7.88 -26.62 14.69
C GLY A 364 -7.86 -26.58 13.16
N THR A 365 -8.17 -27.72 12.54
CA THR A 365 -8.15 -27.89 11.08
C THR A 365 -9.11 -26.93 10.37
N LEU A 366 -10.34 -26.77 10.84
CA LEU A 366 -11.27 -25.79 10.27
C LEU A 366 -10.79 -24.35 10.50
N GLY A 367 -10.42 -23.99 11.74
CA GLY A 367 -9.91 -22.67 12.11
C GLY A 367 -8.77 -22.19 11.22
N CYS A 368 -7.77 -23.06 10.99
CA CYS A 368 -6.64 -22.73 10.15
C CYS A 368 -7.03 -22.47 8.70
N ASN A 369 -7.91 -23.29 8.12
CA ASN A 369 -8.35 -23.12 6.73
C ASN A 369 -9.24 -21.89 6.56
N VAL A 370 -10.20 -21.68 7.47
CA VAL A 370 -11.05 -20.48 7.49
C VAL A 370 -10.20 -19.22 7.56
N ALA A 371 -9.23 -19.16 8.48
CA ALA A 371 -8.36 -17.98 8.63
C ALA A 371 -7.51 -17.69 7.40
N ARG A 372 -6.98 -18.72 6.73
CA ARG A 372 -6.24 -18.57 5.47
C ARG A 372 -7.13 -18.00 4.36
N THR A 373 -8.36 -18.47 4.25
CA THR A 373 -9.31 -17.96 3.26
C THR A 373 -9.78 -16.53 3.59
N LEU A 374 -10.00 -16.21 4.87
CA LEU A 374 -10.31 -14.84 5.32
C LEU A 374 -9.22 -13.84 4.94
N MET A 375 -7.93 -14.18 5.12
CA MET A 375 -6.82 -13.34 4.66
C MET A 375 -6.82 -13.15 3.14
N GLY A 376 -7.18 -14.19 2.37
CA GLY A 376 -7.31 -14.10 0.91
C GLY A 376 -8.39 -13.10 0.49
N TRP A 377 -9.47 -13.00 1.25
CA TRP A 377 -10.53 -12.01 1.09
C TRP A 377 -10.19 -10.62 1.67
N GLY A 378 -9.00 -10.46 2.24
CA GLY A 378 -8.53 -9.18 2.77
C GLY A 378 -9.04 -8.84 4.18
N VAL A 379 -9.64 -9.79 4.92
CA VAL A 379 -10.06 -9.56 6.31
C VAL A 379 -8.85 -9.20 7.17
N ARG A 380 -8.90 -8.07 7.87
CA ARG A 380 -7.77 -7.56 8.68
C ARG A 380 -7.85 -7.93 10.16
N HIS A 381 -9.02 -8.29 10.69
CA HIS A 381 -9.21 -8.52 12.12
C HIS A 381 -9.66 -9.97 12.38
N ILE A 382 -8.74 -10.79 12.89
CA ILE A 382 -8.99 -12.22 13.13
C ILE A 382 -8.58 -12.58 14.57
N THR A 383 -9.53 -13.03 15.36
CA THR A 383 -9.27 -13.48 16.74
C THR A 383 -9.54 -14.97 16.88
N PHE A 384 -8.59 -15.72 17.44
CA PHE A 384 -8.76 -17.15 17.73
C PHE A 384 -9.04 -17.40 19.21
N VAL A 385 -9.88 -18.39 19.50
CA VAL A 385 -10.08 -18.98 20.82
C VAL A 385 -9.88 -20.50 20.71
N ASP A 386 -8.94 -21.05 21.48
CA ASP A 386 -8.67 -22.49 21.56
C ASP A 386 -7.86 -22.78 22.83
N ASN A 387 -8.09 -23.90 23.51
CA ASN A 387 -7.39 -24.26 24.74
C ASN A 387 -6.31 -25.35 24.55
N ALA A 388 -6.15 -25.89 23.34
CA ALA A 388 -5.27 -27.01 23.07
C ALA A 388 -3.86 -26.56 22.67
N LYS A 389 -2.91 -27.49 22.81
CA LYS A 389 -1.54 -27.34 22.33
C LYS A 389 -1.35 -28.05 20.99
N ILE A 390 -0.34 -27.61 20.24
CA ILE A 390 0.02 -28.20 18.95
C ILE A 390 0.76 -29.51 19.16
N SER A 391 0.32 -30.57 18.48
CA SER A 391 0.95 -31.89 18.48
C SER A 391 1.55 -32.21 17.12
N TYR A 392 2.47 -33.18 17.05
CA TYR A 392 3.17 -33.56 15.80
C TYR A 392 2.26 -33.95 14.64
N SER A 393 1.04 -34.42 14.90
CA SER A 393 0.07 -34.76 13.86
C SER A 393 -0.71 -33.55 13.31
N ASN A 394 -0.51 -32.36 13.86
CA ASN A 394 -1.27 -31.17 13.50
C ASN A 394 -0.73 -30.45 12.26
N PRO A 395 0.58 -30.15 12.11
CA PRO A 395 1.09 -29.35 10.99
C PRO A 395 0.66 -29.84 9.59
N VAL A 396 0.59 -31.15 9.39
CA VAL A 396 0.17 -31.75 8.10
C VAL A 396 -1.27 -31.46 7.70
N ARG A 397 -2.14 -31.07 8.65
CA ARG A 397 -3.58 -30.84 8.43
C ARG A 397 -4.08 -29.49 8.97
N GLN A 398 -3.20 -28.70 9.57
CA GLN A 398 -3.48 -27.40 10.17
C GLN A 398 -2.44 -26.40 9.64
N PRO A 399 -2.71 -25.73 8.51
CA PRO A 399 -1.69 -25.00 7.73
C PRO A 399 -1.10 -23.76 8.42
N LEU A 400 -1.50 -23.46 9.66
CA LEU A 400 -0.90 -22.38 10.46
C LEU A 400 0.23 -22.85 11.39
N TYR A 401 0.48 -24.15 11.48
CA TYR A 401 1.47 -24.71 12.40
C TYR A 401 2.58 -25.41 11.64
N GLU A 402 3.80 -25.30 12.15
CA GLU A 402 4.97 -26.02 11.65
C GLU A 402 5.47 -27.04 12.66
N PHE A 403 6.42 -27.87 12.21
CA PHE A 403 7.07 -28.85 13.06
C PHE A 403 7.69 -28.24 14.32
N GLU A 404 8.30 -27.05 14.21
CA GLU A 404 8.88 -26.33 15.34
C GLU A 404 7.87 -25.93 16.41
N ASP A 405 6.60 -25.72 16.03
CA ASP A 405 5.54 -25.36 16.98
C ASP A 405 5.12 -26.54 17.86
N CYS A 406 5.54 -27.76 17.51
CA CYS A 406 5.28 -29.00 18.26
C CYS A 406 6.32 -29.27 19.37
N LEU A 407 7.49 -28.63 19.28
CA LEU A 407 8.61 -28.88 20.20
C LEU A 407 8.27 -28.41 21.63
N GLY A 408 8.92 -29.00 22.64
CA GLY A 408 8.74 -28.60 24.05
C GLY A 408 7.33 -28.85 24.61
N GLY A 409 6.58 -29.79 24.04
CA GLY A 409 5.20 -30.10 24.45
C GLY A 409 4.14 -29.28 23.73
N GLY A 410 4.52 -28.53 22.69
CA GLY A 410 3.60 -27.82 21.81
C GLY A 410 3.24 -26.42 22.29
N LYS A 411 3.27 -25.44 21.38
CA LYS A 411 2.76 -24.09 21.65
C LYS A 411 1.22 -24.10 21.75
N PRO A 412 0.61 -23.16 22.49
CA PRO A 412 -0.85 -22.99 22.51
C PRO A 412 -1.36 -22.61 21.11
N LYS A 413 -2.38 -23.34 20.61
CA LYS A 413 -2.87 -23.22 19.24
C LYS A 413 -3.31 -21.81 18.87
N ALA A 414 -4.18 -21.20 19.68
CA ALA A 414 -4.72 -19.87 19.38
C ALA A 414 -3.63 -18.80 19.25
N LEU A 415 -2.63 -18.82 20.15
CA LEU A 415 -1.52 -17.87 20.13
C LEU A 415 -0.59 -18.09 18.94
N ALA A 416 -0.25 -19.36 18.66
CA ALA A 416 0.59 -19.71 17.51
C ALA A 416 -0.10 -19.39 16.18
N ALA A 417 -1.41 -19.60 16.07
CA ALA A 417 -2.19 -19.25 14.88
C ALA A 417 -2.15 -17.73 14.64
N ALA A 418 -2.33 -16.91 15.67
CA ALA A 418 -2.27 -15.46 15.55
C ALA A 418 -0.87 -14.96 15.13
N ASP A 419 0.19 -15.46 15.77
CA ASP A 419 1.58 -15.15 15.40
C ASP A 419 1.88 -15.54 13.94
N ARG A 420 1.37 -16.71 13.52
CA ARG A 420 1.51 -17.17 12.14
C ARG A 420 0.83 -16.25 11.13
N LEU A 421 -0.41 -15.80 11.40
CA LEU A 421 -1.09 -14.88 10.49
C LEU A 421 -0.29 -13.59 10.30
N GLN A 422 0.27 -13.02 11.38
CA GLN A 422 1.10 -11.80 11.31
C GLN A 422 2.40 -12.00 10.51
N LYS A 423 2.99 -13.20 10.56
CA LYS A 423 4.15 -13.56 9.71
C LYS A 423 3.77 -13.72 8.24
N ILE A 424 2.59 -14.27 7.96
CA ILE A 424 2.08 -14.43 6.58
C ILE A 424 1.77 -13.07 5.97
N PHE A 425 1.08 -12.21 6.72
CA PHE A 425 0.71 -10.88 6.27
C PHE A 425 0.80 -9.87 7.43
N PRO A 426 1.83 -8.99 7.43
CA PRO A 426 2.05 -8.04 8.53
C PRO A 426 0.92 -7.04 8.76
N GLY A 427 0.03 -6.84 7.79
CA GLY A 427 -1.13 -5.94 7.88
C GLY A 427 -2.33 -6.55 8.62
N VAL A 428 -2.29 -7.82 9.02
CA VAL A 428 -3.36 -8.45 9.80
C VAL A 428 -3.22 -8.14 11.30
N ASN A 429 -4.33 -7.71 11.91
CA ASN A 429 -4.47 -7.61 13.35
C ASN A 429 -5.06 -8.93 13.87
N ALA A 430 -4.15 -9.88 14.14
CA ALA A 430 -4.50 -11.18 14.69
C ALA A 430 -4.25 -11.28 16.20
N ARG A 431 -5.17 -11.93 16.93
CA ARG A 431 -5.05 -12.21 18.38
C ARG A 431 -5.42 -13.66 18.68
N GLY A 432 -4.82 -14.23 19.73
CA GLY A 432 -5.12 -15.58 20.19
C GLY A 432 -5.41 -15.60 21.69
N PHE A 433 -6.45 -16.33 22.09
CA PHE A 433 -6.82 -16.52 23.49
C PHE A 433 -6.77 -18.00 23.82
N ASN A 434 -5.87 -18.36 24.76
CA ASN A 434 -5.81 -19.71 25.31
C ASN A 434 -6.83 -19.85 26.44
N MET A 435 -8.08 -20.17 26.08
CA MET A 435 -9.19 -20.27 27.02
C MET A 435 -10.12 -21.43 26.67
N SER A 436 -10.71 -22.05 27.69
CA SER A 436 -11.73 -23.08 27.52
C SER A 436 -13.10 -22.45 27.34
N ILE A 437 -13.98 -23.13 26.60
CA ILE A 437 -15.38 -22.75 26.46
C ILE A 437 -16.17 -23.74 27.33
N PRO A 438 -16.83 -23.29 28.42
CA PRO A 438 -17.67 -24.15 29.25
C PRO A 438 -18.79 -24.81 28.43
N MET A 439 -19.05 -26.09 28.70
CA MET A 439 -19.91 -26.95 27.89
C MET A 439 -21.06 -27.54 28.72
N PRO A 440 -22.26 -27.74 28.15
CA PRO A 440 -23.35 -28.46 28.81
C PRO A 440 -22.96 -29.87 29.25
N GLY A 441 -23.32 -30.26 30.47
CA GLY A 441 -23.01 -31.58 31.02
C GLY A 441 -21.59 -31.76 31.57
N HIS A 442 -20.74 -30.72 31.51
CA HIS A 442 -19.41 -30.72 32.10
C HIS A 442 -19.41 -29.84 33.36
N PRO A 443 -19.48 -30.43 34.57
CA PRO A 443 -19.63 -29.64 35.78
C PRO A 443 -18.42 -28.72 35.98
N VAL A 444 -18.69 -27.50 36.44
CA VAL A 444 -17.70 -26.47 36.74
C VAL A 444 -17.63 -26.16 38.24
N ASN A 445 -18.53 -26.75 39.03
CA ASN A 445 -18.68 -26.49 40.46
C ASN A 445 -17.91 -27.45 41.39
N PHE A 446 -16.93 -28.21 40.87
CA PHE A 446 -16.10 -29.11 41.70
C PHE A 446 -15.31 -28.37 42.78
N SER A 447 -15.04 -27.08 42.58
CA SER A 447 -14.43 -26.18 43.56
C SER A 447 -14.89 -24.74 43.32
N SER A 448 -14.68 -23.85 44.30
CA SER A 448 -14.89 -22.41 44.11
C SER A 448 -13.99 -21.84 43.01
N VAL A 449 -12.76 -22.35 42.89
CA VAL A 449 -11.78 -21.92 41.88
C VAL A 449 -12.25 -22.24 40.47
N THR A 450 -12.77 -23.45 40.24
CA THR A 450 -13.25 -23.87 38.91
C THR A 450 -14.51 -23.12 38.50
N LEU A 451 -15.41 -22.82 39.45
CA LEU A 451 -16.62 -22.05 39.17
C LEU A 451 -16.28 -20.59 38.80
N GLU A 452 -15.35 -19.97 39.52
CA GLU A 452 -14.88 -18.62 39.23
C GLU A 452 -14.08 -18.55 37.92
N GLN A 453 -13.32 -19.58 37.58
CA GLN A 453 -12.67 -19.65 36.27
C GLN A 453 -13.69 -19.76 35.14
N ALA A 454 -14.71 -20.61 35.29
CA ALA A 454 -15.79 -20.71 34.31
C ALA A 454 -16.55 -19.38 34.14
N ARG A 455 -16.74 -18.61 35.23
CA ARG A 455 -17.32 -17.26 35.17
C ARG A 455 -16.46 -16.33 34.33
N ARG A 456 -15.16 -16.27 34.59
CA ARG A 456 -14.22 -15.44 33.81
C ARG A 456 -14.17 -15.83 32.34
N ASP A 457 -14.17 -17.13 32.06
CA ASP A 457 -14.16 -17.64 30.67
C ASP A 457 -15.46 -17.25 29.94
N VAL A 458 -16.62 -17.33 30.61
CA VAL A 458 -17.90 -16.84 30.07
C VAL A 458 -17.86 -15.34 29.80
N GLU A 459 -17.44 -14.53 30.77
CA GLU A 459 -17.34 -13.07 30.63
C GLU A 459 -16.39 -12.67 29.48
N GLN A 460 -15.25 -13.35 29.36
CA GLN A 460 -14.30 -13.15 28.27
C GLN A 460 -14.92 -13.54 26.92
N LEU A 461 -15.64 -14.65 26.84
CA LEU A 461 -16.32 -15.09 25.63
C LEU A 461 -17.45 -14.11 25.21
N GLU A 462 -18.22 -13.61 26.18
CA GLU A 462 -19.24 -12.59 25.95
C GLU A 462 -18.62 -11.31 25.38
N GLN A 463 -17.53 -10.83 25.96
CA GLN A 463 -16.81 -9.65 25.47
C GLN A 463 -16.27 -9.86 24.05
N LEU A 464 -15.69 -11.04 23.78
CA LEU A 464 -15.19 -11.38 22.45
C LEU A 464 -16.33 -11.43 21.44
N ILE A 465 -17.45 -12.07 21.74
CA ILE A 465 -18.60 -12.11 20.81
C ILE A 465 -19.17 -10.71 20.59
N GLU A 466 -19.29 -9.88 21.63
CA GLU A 466 -19.75 -8.48 21.53
C GLU A 466 -18.83 -7.64 20.63
N SER A 467 -17.50 -7.81 20.73
CA SER A 467 -16.53 -6.97 20.03
C SER A 467 -16.27 -7.36 18.56
N HIS A 468 -16.87 -8.45 18.08
CA HIS A 468 -16.72 -8.96 16.72
C HIS A 468 -18.04 -8.92 15.95
N ASP A 469 -17.99 -8.94 14.63
CA ASP A 469 -19.17 -8.84 13.76
C ASP A 469 -19.66 -10.23 13.36
N VAL A 470 -18.72 -11.14 13.09
CA VAL A 470 -18.97 -12.52 12.67
C VAL A 470 -18.26 -13.50 13.60
N VAL A 471 -18.98 -14.51 14.06
CA VAL A 471 -18.48 -15.58 14.92
C VAL A 471 -18.49 -16.89 14.14
N PHE A 472 -17.33 -17.53 14.02
CA PHE A 472 -17.19 -18.85 13.42
C PHE A 472 -17.14 -19.94 14.48
N LEU A 473 -18.03 -20.93 14.39
CA LEU A 473 -18.04 -22.11 15.26
C LEU A 473 -17.34 -23.27 14.57
N LEU A 474 -16.08 -23.51 14.95
CA LEU A 474 -15.14 -24.41 14.26
C LEU A 474 -14.55 -25.48 15.20
N MET A 475 -15.16 -25.65 16.37
CA MET A 475 -14.74 -26.62 17.40
C MET A 475 -15.12 -28.06 17.03
N ASP A 476 -14.46 -29.01 17.66
CA ASP A 476 -14.58 -30.44 17.38
C ASP A 476 -15.83 -31.10 17.97
N THR A 477 -16.30 -30.63 19.13
CA THR A 477 -17.48 -31.21 19.80
C THR A 477 -18.75 -30.40 19.54
N ARG A 478 -19.92 -31.02 19.77
CA ARG A 478 -21.23 -30.39 19.54
C ARG A 478 -21.60 -29.50 20.72
N GLU A 479 -21.40 -30.01 21.92
CA GLU A 479 -21.61 -29.34 23.20
C GLU A 479 -20.81 -28.05 23.35
N SER A 480 -19.59 -28.00 22.81
CA SER A 480 -18.76 -26.79 22.86
C SER A 480 -19.31 -25.64 22.01
N ARG A 481 -20.10 -25.93 20.97
CA ARG A 481 -20.75 -24.92 20.11
C ARG A 481 -21.96 -24.27 20.76
N TRP A 482 -22.50 -24.86 21.83
CA TRP A 482 -23.77 -24.44 22.44
C TRP A 482 -23.68 -23.05 23.06
N LEU A 483 -22.72 -22.84 23.96
CA LEU A 483 -22.57 -21.57 24.67
C LEU A 483 -22.35 -20.39 23.71
N PRO A 484 -21.40 -20.47 22.75
CA PRO A 484 -21.26 -19.44 21.72
C PRO A 484 -22.53 -19.18 20.91
N ALA A 485 -23.31 -20.23 20.58
CA ALA A 485 -24.54 -20.07 19.83
C ALA A 485 -25.61 -19.29 20.62
N VAL A 486 -25.74 -19.56 21.91
CA VAL A 486 -26.65 -18.81 22.81
C VAL A 486 -26.22 -17.36 22.95
N ILE A 487 -24.94 -17.11 23.26
CA ILE A 487 -24.41 -15.76 23.45
C ILE A 487 -24.57 -14.97 22.14
N ALA A 488 -24.13 -15.51 21.00
CA ALA A 488 -24.21 -14.81 19.72
C ALA A 488 -25.66 -14.54 19.28
N ALA A 489 -26.60 -15.45 19.56
CA ALA A 489 -28.02 -15.21 19.28
C ALA A 489 -28.60 -14.08 20.16
N SER A 490 -28.29 -14.06 21.46
CA SER A 490 -28.70 -12.98 22.37
C SER A 490 -28.07 -11.63 21.99
N LYS A 491 -26.78 -11.64 21.65
CA LYS A 491 -25.99 -10.47 21.22
C LYS A 491 -26.20 -10.07 19.75
N ARG A 492 -27.01 -10.82 19.00
CA ARG A 492 -27.37 -10.52 17.60
C ARG A 492 -26.14 -10.44 16.70
N LYS A 493 -25.25 -11.42 16.85
CA LYS A 493 -24.05 -11.55 16.03
C LYS A 493 -24.28 -12.59 14.93
N LEU A 494 -23.71 -12.35 13.75
CA LEU A 494 -23.77 -13.30 12.66
C LEU A 494 -22.91 -14.51 13.03
N VAL A 495 -23.49 -15.70 13.01
CA VAL A 495 -22.76 -16.94 13.27
C VAL A 495 -22.65 -17.76 12.00
N ILE A 496 -21.43 -18.18 11.67
CA ILE A 496 -21.15 -19.18 10.65
C ILE A 496 -20.63 -20.45 11.33
N ASN A 497 -21.36 -21.55 11.21
CA ASN A 497 -21.03 -22.82 11.82
C ASN A 497 -20.52 -23.79 10.74
N ALA A 498 -19.36 -24.41 10.95
CA ALA A 498 -18.85 -25.48 10.09
C ALA A 498 -18.56 -26.73 10.91
N ALA A 499 -19.09 -27.88 10.51
CA ALA A 499 -18.85 -29.17 11.16
C ALA A 499 -18.53 -30.26 10.12
N LEU A 500 -17.72 -31.23 10.52
CA LEU A 500 -17.21 -32.29 9.65
C LEU A 500 -17.65 -33.66 10.17
N GLY A 501 -18.15 -34.49 9.26
CA GLY A 501 -18.22 -35.94 9.41
C GLY A 501 -17.04 -36.62 8.71
N PHE A 502 -17.15 -37.93 8.47
CA PHE A 502 -16.10 -38.69 7.77
C PHE A 502 -15.98 -38.30 6.29
N ASP A 503 -17.10 -38.36 5.55
CA ASP A 503 -17.21 -38.02 4.14
C ASP A 503 -18.25 -36.91 3.87
N THR A 504 -18.80 -36.31 4.92
CA THR A 504 -19.80 -35.24 4.86
C THR A 504 -19.37 -34.00 5.61
N PHE A 505 -19.95 -32.85 5.27
CA PHE A 505 -19.79 -31.62 6.05
C PHE A 505 -21.09 -30.82 6.07
N VAL A 506 -21.21 -29.94 7.06
CA VAL A 506 -22.24 -28.90 7.10
C VAL A 506 -21.59 -27.55 7.36
N VAL A 507 -21.90 -26.59 6.49
CA VAL A 507 -21.62 -25.16 6.69
C VAL A 507 -22.95 -24.45 6.75
N MET A 508 -23.19 -23.60 7.75
CA MET A 508 -24.46 -22.89 7.85
C MET A 508 -24.33 -21.54 8.54
N ARG A 509 -25.25 -20.62 8.23
CA ARG A 509 -25.45 -19.39 9.00
C ARG A 509 -26.58 -19.56 10.00
N HIS A 510 -26.44 -19.06 11.22
CA HIS A 510 -27.56 -19.02 12.16
C HIS A 510 -28.49 -17.83 11.84
N GLY A 511 -29.77 -17.96 12.22
CA GLY A 511 -30.70 -16.84 12.08
C GLY A 511 -30.40 -15.66 13.02
N LEU A 512 -30.27 -14.47 12.43
CA LEU A 512 -29.92 -13.24 13.15
C LEU A 512 -31.15 -12.65 13.87
N LYS A 513 -31.16 -12.63 15.21
CA LYS A 513 -32.35 -12.21 15.98
C LYS A 513 -32.63 -10.70 15.86
N LYS A 514 -33.89 -10.35 15.54
CA LYS A 514 -34.37 -8.94 15.49
C LYS A 514 -34.26 -8.24 16.85
N PRO A 515 -33.78 -6.98 16.91
CA PRO A 515 -33.73 -6.18 18.14
C PRO A 515 -35.03 -6.29 18.96
N LYS A 516 -34.92 -6.48 20.28
CA LYS A 516 -36.08 -6.38 21.17
C LYS A 516 -36.62 -4.95 21.04
N GLN A 517 -37.84 -4.79 20.53
CA GLN A 517 -38.48 -3.49 20.43
C GLN A 517 -38.56 -2.88 21.84
N GLN A 518 -37.89 -1.73 22.04
CA GLN A 518 -38.04 -0.96 23.27
C GLN A 518 -39.42 -0.29 23.24
N GLY A 519 -40.41 -0.90 23.89
CA GLY A 519 -41.54 -0.19 24.49
C GLY A 519 -42.48 0.61 23.57
N ALA A 520 -42.78 0.17 22.35
CA ALA A 520 -43.96 0.67 21.65
C ALA A 520 -45.16 -0.19 22.05
N GLY A 521 -45.86 0.23 23.11
CA GLY A 521 -47.19 -0.27 23.41
C GLY A 521 -48.17 0.16 22.32
N ASP A 522 -48.18 -0.56 21.20
CA ASP A 522 -49.21 -0.42 20.19
C ASP A 522 -50.29 -1.47 20.44
N LEU A 523 -51.26 -1.04 21.25
CA LEU A 523 -52.61 -1.57 21.26
C LEU A 523 -53.25 -1.26 19.90
N CYS A 524 -53.03 -2.12 18.90
CA CYS A 524 -53.90 -2.20 17.73
C CYS A 524 -54.10 -3.67 17.36
N PRO A 525 -55.08 -4.36 17.98
CA PRO A 525 -55.55 -5.64 17.47
C PRO A 525 -56.31 -5.40 16.16
N ASN A 526 -56.18 -6.34 15.23
CA ASN A 526 -57.01 -6.51 14.04
C ASN A 526 -56.65 -5.62 12.82
N HIS A 527 -55.56 -5.97 12.14
CA HIS A 527 -55.62 -6.04 10.68
C HIS A 527 -55.41 -7.50 10.27
N PRO A 528 -56.48 -8.25 9.94
CA PRO A 528 -56.33 -9.56 9.32
C PRO A 528 -55.80 -9.30 7.91
N VAL A 529 -54.48 -9.41 7.76
CA VAL A 529 -53.86 -9.45 6.44
C VAL A 529 -54.41 -10.70 5.75
N ALA A 530 -55.09 -10.47 4.64
CA ALA A 530 -55.83 -11.44 3.86
C ALA A 530 -55.08 -12.77 3.75
N SER A 531 -55.62 -13.79 4.42
CA SER A 531 -55.24 -15.19 4.29
C SER A 531 -55.89 -15.76 3.03
N ALA A 532 -55.46 -15.31 1.86
CA ALA A 532 -55.84 -15.87 0.58
C ALA A 532 -54.67 -15.68 -0.38
N ASP A 533 -53.79 -16.69 -0.45
CA ASP A 533 -52.97 -17.11 -1.62
C ASP A 533 -51.65 -17.83 -1.26
N LEU A 534 -51.36 -18.11 0.01
CA LEU A 534 -50.14 -18.82 0.43
C LEU A 534 -50.29 -20.33 0.69
N LEU A 535 -51.39 -20.96 0.29
CA LEU A 535 -51.55 -22.42 0.43
C LEU A 535 -50.86 -23.24 -0.69
N GLY A 536 -50.10 -22.60 -1.60
CA GLY A 536 -49.47 -23.28 -2.73
C GLY A 536 -47.94 -23.17 -2.83
N SER A 537 -47.30 -22.28 -2.10
CA SER A 537 -45.83 -22.16 -2.09
C SER A 537 -45.30 -22.86 -0.84
N SER A 538 -44.36 -23.79 -1.00
CA SER A 538 -43.88 -24.65 0.10
C SER A 538 -43.63 -23.81 1.36
N LEU A 539 -44.15 -24.24 2.52
CA LEU A 539 -44.03 -23.56 3.81
C LEU A 539 -42.57 -23.28 4.25
N PHE A 540 -41.59 -23.78 3.48
CA PHE A 540 -40.16 -23.68 3.71
C PHE A 540 -39.40 -22.87 2.65
N ALA A 541 -40.09 -22.37 1.61
CA ALA A 541 -39.51 -21.42 0.66
C ALA A 541 -39.48 -20.01 1.28
N ASN A 542 -38.41 -19.25 1.01
CA ASN A 542 -38.27 -17.84 1.39
C ASN A 542 -38.26 -17.55 2.90
N ILE A 543 -37.58 -18.38 3.70
CA ILE A 543 -37.43 -18.13 5.14
C ILE A 543 -36.54 -16.90 5.36
N PRO A 544 -37.04 -15.83 6.02
CA PRO A 544 -36.25 -14.64 6.32
C PRO A 544 -35.08 -14.95 7.25
N GLY A 545 -33.98 -14.21 7.14
CA GLY A 545 -32.75 -14.47 7.90
C GLY A 545 -32.96 -14.53 9.41
N TYR A 546 -33.87 -13.74 9.97
CA TYR A 546 -34.16 -13.75 11.43
C TYR A 546 -34.94 -14.99 11.92
N LYS A 547 -35.52 -15.77 11.01
CA LYS A 547 -36.26 -17.02 11.29
C LYS A 547 -35.47 -18.27 10.96
N LEU A 548 -34.21 -18.16 10.51
CA LEU A 548 -33.39 -19.33 10.21
C LEU A 548 -32.99 -20.07 11.49
N GLY A 549 -32.95 -21.40 11.39
CA GLY A 549 -32.49 -22.25 12.48
C GLY A 549 -31.01 -22.06 12.81
N CYS A 550 -30.62 -22.44 14.02
CA CYS A 550 -29.21 -22.63 14.37
C CYS A 550 -28.82 -24.10 14.21
N TYR A 551 -27.54 -24.41 14.45
CA TYR A 551 -27.02 -25.77 14.43
C TYR A 551 -27.85 -26.77 15.26
N PHE A 552 -28.46 -26.31 16.37
CA PHE A 552 -29.24 -27.14 17.29
C PHE A 552 -30.74 -27.23 16.97
N CYS A 553 -31.25 -26.57 15.92
CA CYS A 553 -32.69 -26.55 15.65
C CYS A 553 -33.26 -27.86 15.10
N ASN A 554 -32.43 -28.68 14.46
CA ASN A 554 -32.84 -29.96 13.89
C ASN A 554 -32.47 -31.14 14.80
N ASP A 555 -32.05 -30.84 16.03
CA ASP A 555 -31.65 -31.83 17.00
C ASP A 555 -32.84 -32.25 17.85
N VAL A 556 -33.01 -33.56 18.01
CA VAL A 556 -34.00 -34.15 18.91
C VAL A 556 -33.49 -34.23 20.37
N VAL A 557 -32.17 -34.31 20.59
CA VAL A 557 -31.58 -34.44 21.94
C VAL A 557 -30.71 -33.24 22.27
N ALA A 558 -30.75 -32.78 23.52
CA ALA A 558 -29.90 -31.70 24.01
C ALA A 558 -28.41 -32.12 24.07
N PRO A 559 -27.46 -31.16 23.91
CA PRO A 559 -26.04 -31.47 24.09
C PRO A 559 -25.73 -31.90 25.53
N GLY A 560 -24.90 -32.93 25.69
CA GLY A 560 -24.34 -33.39 26.96
C GLY A 560 -22.90 -33.86 26.81
N ASP A 561 -22.28 -34.39 27.87
CA ASP A 561 -20.87 -34.82 27.86
C ASP A 561 -20.67 -36.04 26.95
N SER A 562 -20.14 -35.79 25.75
CA SER A 562 -19.80 -36.82 24.76
C SER A 562 -18.34 -37.26 24.82
N THR A 563 -17.57 -36.77 25.80
CA THR A 563 -16.11 -36.91 25.84
C THR A 563 -15.63 -37.95 26.83
N ARG A 564 -16.40 -38.25 27.88
CA ARG A 564 -16.01 -39.12 28.99
C ARG A 564 -15.62 -40.55 28.58
N ASP A 565 -16.32 -41.12 27.59
CA ASP A 565 -16.16 -42.52 27.18
C ASP A 565 -15.53 -42.70 25.78
N ARG A 566 -14.78 -41.70 25.29
CA ARG A 566 -14.14 -41.78 23.95
C ARG A 566 -12.89 -42.66 23.94
N THR A 567 -12.90 -43.68 23.08
CA THR A 567 -11.69 -44.41 22.68
C THR A 567 -10.74 -43.52 21.88
N LEU A 568 -9.47 -43.93 21.73
CA LEU A 568 -8.42 -43.11 21.08
C LEU A 568 -8.83 -42.64 19.66
N ASP A 569 -9.51 -43.49 18.90
CA ASP A 569 -10.02 -43.19 17.55
C ASP A 569 -11.17 -42.16 17.53
N GLN A 570 -11.89 -41.99 18.65
CA GLN A 570 -12.97 -41.00 18.80
C GLN A 570 -12.48 -39.65 19.34
N GLN A 571 -11.24 -39.57 19.84
CA GLN A 571 -10.64 -38.33 20.34
C GLN A 571 -10.24 -37.37 19.21
N CYS A 572 -10.11 -37.85 17.98
CA CYS A 572 -9.90 -37.01 16.79
C CYS A 572 -11.04 -37.16 15.80
N THR A 573 -11.49 -36.05 15.23
CA THR A 573 -12.40 -36.09 14.08
C THR A 573 -11.69 -36.77 12.91
N VAL A 574 -12.08 -38.02 12.62
CA VAL A 574 -11.62 -38.75 11.44
C VAL A 574 -12.44 -38.25 10.25
N SER A 575 -11.86 -37.37 9.45
CA SER A 575 -12.45 -36.83 8.23
C SER A 575 -11.52 -37.07 7.05
N ARG A 576 -12.08 -37.25 5.85
CA ARG A 576 -11.27 -37.23 4.61
C ARG A 576 -10.46 -35.92 4.53
N PRO A 577 -9.14 -35.96 4.25
CA PRO A 577 -8.27 -34.77 4.36
C PRO A 577 -8.72 -33.54 3.56
N GLY A 578 -9.38 -33.72 2.42
CA GLY A 578 -9.88 -32.61 1.59
C GLY A 578 -11.10 -31.87 2.16
N LEU A 579 -11.86 -32.49 3.07
CA LEU A 579 -13.14 -31.94 3.56
C LEU A 579 -12.99 -30.61 4.27
N ALA A 580 -11.98 -30.49 5.14
CA ALA A 580 -11.83 -29.29 5.95
C ALA A 580 -11.45 -28.05 5.13
N VAL A 581 -10.74 -28.24 4.02
CA VAL A 581 -10.42 -27.15 3.08
C VAL A 581 -11.68 -26.71 2.36
N ILE A 582 -12.49 -27.66 1.87
CA ILE A 582 -13.78 -27.38 1.19
C ILE A 582 -14.74 -26.67 2.15
N ALA A 583 -14.98 -27.24 3.33
CA ALA A 583 -15.88 -26.65 4.32
C ALA A 583 -15.37 -25.30 4.84
N GLY A 584 -14.06 -25.16 5.07
CA GLY A 584 -13.45 -23.91 5.48
C GLY A 584 -13.61 -22.80 4.44
N ALA A 585 -13.40 -23.12 3.16
CA ALA A 585 -13.64 -22.18 2.07
C ALA A 585 -15.12 -21.79 1.98
N LEU A 586 -16.03 -22.77 1.97
CA LEU A 586 -17.47 -22.51 1.90
C LEU A 586 -17.99 -21.70 3.10
N ALA A 587 -17.40 -21.85 4.28
CA ALA A 587 -17.76 -21.03 5.45
C ALA A 587 -17.42 -19.55 5.23
N VAL A 588 -16.25 -19.27 4.63
CA VAL A 588 -15.88 -17.89 4.29
C VAL A 588 -16.70 -17.36 3.14
N GLU A 589 -16.92 -18.13 2.08
CA GLU A 589 -17.77 -17.71 0.95
C GLU A 589 -19.19 -17.40 1.43
N LEU A 590 -19.77 -18.22 2.31
CA LEU A 590 -21.08 -17.94 2.90
C LEU A 590 -21.08 -16.63 3.69
N MET A 591 -20.04 -16.36 4.49
CA MET A 591 -19.90 -15.08 5.18
C MET A 591 -19.87 -13.91 4.19
N VAL A 592 -19.03 -13.99 3.16
CA VAL A 592 -18.86 -12.91 2.19
C VAL A 592 -20.17 -12.66 1.44
N SER A 593 -20.85 -13.71 0.96
CA SER A 593 -22.17 -13.57 0.31
C SER A 593 -23.21 -12.92 1.23
N VAL A 594 -23.23 -13.26 2.52
CA VAL A 594 -24.11 -12.60 3.50
C VAL A 594 -23.76 -11.12 3.65
N LEU A 595 -22.48 -10.76 3.73
CA LEU A 595 -22.04 -9.36 3.87
C LEU A 595 -22.32 -8.51 2.62
N GLN A 596 -22.26 -9.11 1.44
CA GLN A 596 -22.57 -8.44 0.17
C GLN A 596 -24.08 -8.25 -0.06
N HIS A 597 -24.93 -9.05 0.59
CA HIS A 597 -26.37 -8.89 0.48
C HIS A 597 -26.83 -7.55 1.12
N PRO A 598 -27.75 -6.79 0.50
CA PRO A 598 -28.23 -5.52 1.05
C PRO A 598 -28.80 -5.63 2.48
N GLU A 599 -29.48 -6.74 2.79
CA GLU A 599 -30.02 -7.03 4.12
C GLU A 599 -29.03 -7.69 5.10
N GLY A 600 -27.79 -7.98 4.67
CA GLY A 600 -26.79 -8.62 5.52
C GLY A 600 -27.26 -9.94 6.12
N GLY A 601 -27.06 -10.11 7.44
CA GLY A 601 -27.50 -11.29 8.18
C GLY A 601 -29.02 -11.54 8.18
N TYR A 602 -29.84 -10.58 7.75
CA TYR A 602 -31.29 -10.75 7.62
C TYR A 602 -31.75 -11.29 6.27
N ALA A 603 -30.84 -11.40 5.30
CA ALA A 603 -31.12 -11.90 3.95
C ALA A 603 -31.89 -13.22 3.98
N ILE A 604 -32.90 -13.34 3.12
CA ILE A 604 -33.65 -14.58 2.89
C ILE A 604 -32.70 -15.70 2.48
N ALA A 605 -32.96 -16.93 2.92
CA ALA A 605 -32.14 -18.08 2.54
C ALA A 605 -32.51 -18.61 1.15
N SER A 606 -31.51 -18.70 0.28
CA SER A 606 -31.61 -19.41 -0.99
C SER A 606 -31.57 -20.93 -0.77
N SER A 607 -32.40 -21.65 -1.51
CA SER A 607 -32.52 -23.11 -1.54
C SER A 607 -31.87 -23.69 -2.80
N SER A 608 -31.86 -25.03 -2.93
CA SER A 608 -31.38 -25.70 -4.16
C SER A 608 -32.25 -25.36 -5.38
N ASP A 609 -33.53 -25.07 -5.17
CA ASP A 609 -34.48 -24.75 -6.26
C ASP A 609 -34.23 -23.34 -6.82
N ASP A 610 -33.56 -22.47 -6.04
CA ASP A 610 -33.22 -21.10 -6.44
C ASP A 610 -32.01 -21.01 -7.38
N ARG A 611 -31.36 -22.13 -7.72
CA ARG A 611 -30.17 -22.15 -8.60
C ARG A 611 -30.41 -21.57 -9.99
N MET A 612 -31.66 -21.55 -10.45
CA MET A 612 -32.05 -21.04 -11.76
C MET A 612 -32.58 -19.60 -11.71
N ASN A 613 -32.75 -19.04 -10.51
CA ASN A 613 -33.25 -17.68 -10.31
C ASN A 613 -32.11 -16.66 -10.42
N GLU A 614 -32.45 -15.39 -10.66
CA GLU A 614 -31.47 -14.31 -10.59
C GLU A 614 -30.85 -14.27 -9.18
N PRO A 615 -29.51 -14.30 -9.05
CA PRO A 615 -28.89 -14.41 -7.75
C PRO A 615 -29.11 -13.12 -6.93
N PRO A 616 -29.36 -13.24 -5.61
CA PRO A 616 -29.64 -12.11 -4.74
C PRO A 616 -28.41 -11.21 -4.49
N THR A 617 -27.22 -11.69 -4.84
CA THR A 617 -25.97 -10.94 -4.73
C THR A 617 -25.12 -11.13 -5.98
N SER A 618 -24.17 -10.24 -6.17
CA SER A 618 -23.17 -10.35 -7.24
C SER A 618 -22.24 -11.56 -7.10
N LEU A 619 -22.22 -12.20 -5.92
CA LEU A 619 -21.50 -13.45 -5.65
C LEU A 619 -22.39 -14.70 -5.73
N GLY A 620 -23.67 -14.55 -6.09
CA GLY A 620 -24.60 -15.66 -6.20
C GLY A 620 -25.58 -15.78 -5.03
N LEU A 621 -25.93 -17.03 -4.72
CA LEU A 621 -26.91 -17.41 -3.70
C LEU A 621 -26.42 -17.12 -2.27
N VAL A 622 -27.36 -16.89 -1.35
CA VAL A 622 -27.09 -16.72 0.08
C VAL A 622 -27.81 -17.83 0.87
N PRO A 623 -27.27 -19.07 0.87
CA PRO A 623 -27.96 -20.21 1.44
C PRO A 623 -28.06 -20.14 2.97
N HIS A 624 -28.92 -20.99 3.54
CA HIS A 624 -28.94 -21.22 4.99
C HIS A 624 -27.88 -22.25 5.39
N GLN A 625 -27.96 -23.45 4.80
CA GLN A 625 -27.04 -24.56 5.02
C GLN A 625 -26.44 -24.98 3.68
N ILE A 626 -25.21 -25.48 3.71
CA ILE A 626 -24.53 -26.17 2.63
C ILE A 626 -24.12 -27.51 3.22
N ARG A 627 -24.82 -28.57 2.81
CA ARG A 627 -24.50 -29.95 3.19
C ARG A 627 -23.81 -30.63 2.03
N GLY A 628 -22.53 -30.95 2.21
CA GLY A 628 -21.75 -31.62 1.19
C GLY A 628 -21.56 -33.10 1.48
N PHE A 629 -21.62 -33.89 0.41
CA PHE A 629 -21.44 -35.34 0.42
C PHE A 629 -20.29 -35.69 -0.52
N LEU A 630 -19.08 -35.85 0.02
CA LEU A 630 -17.86 -36.01 -0.77
C LEU A 630 -17.80 -37.38 -1.48
N SER A 631 -18.54 -38.38 -1.00
CA SER A 631 -18.71 -39.65 -1.71
C SER A 631 -19.51 -39.49 -3.01
N ARG A 632 -20.38 -38.48 -3.09
CA ARG A 632 -21.23 -38.19 -4.26
C ARG A 632 -20.79 -36.95 -5.04
N PHE A 633 -19.79 -36.21 -4.55
CA PHE A 633 -19.38 -34.90 -5.06
C PHE A 633 -20.55 -33.93 -5.21
N ASP A 634 -21.48 -33.97 -4.26
CA ASP A 634 -22.74 -33.24 -4.32
C ASP A 634 -22.94 -32.34 -3.09
N ASN A 635 -23.64 -31.22 -3.30
CA ASN A 635 -24.00 -30.26 -2.27
C ASN A 635 -25.51 -29.98 -2.31
N VAL A 636 -26.17 -30.10 -1.17
CA VAL A 636 -27.58 -29.76 -0.99
C VAL A 636 -27.70 -28.49 -0.13
N LEU A 637 -28.67 -27.63 -0.44
CA LEU A 637 -28.91 -26.37 0.27
C LEU A 637 -30.21 -26.39 1.08
N PRO A 638 -30.30 -27.18 2.17
CA PRO A 638 -31.53 -27.24 2.96
C PRO A 638 -31.74 -25.96 3.75
N VAL A 639 -33.00 -25.54 3.86
CA VAL A 639 -33.43 -24.41 4.67
C VAL A 639 -34.32 -24.94 5.80
N SER A 640 -34.14 -24.44 7.02
CA SER A 640 -34.96 -24.86 8.16
C SER A 640 -35.32 -23.66 9.01
N LEU A 641 -36.57 -23.63 9.48
CA LEU A 641 -37.05 -22.63 10.42
C LEU A 641 -36.38 -22.80 11.79
N ALA A 642 -36.28 -21.71 12.53
CA ALA A 642 -35.91 -21.74 13.93
C ALA A 642 -36.98 -22.50 14.72
N PHE A 643 -36.58 -23.63 15.31
CA PHE A 643 -37.46 -24.43 16.15
C PHE A 643 -37.72 -23.70 17.47
N ASP A 644 -38.99 -23.58 17.84
CA ASP A 644 -39.44 -22.89 19.05
C ASP A 644 -39.01 -23.60 20.34
N LYS A 645 -38.78 -24.92 20.28
CA LYS A 645 -38.20 -25.71 21.38
C LYS A 645 -36.68 -25.96 21.23
N CYS A 646 -35.99 -25.23 20.36
CA CYS A 646 -34.53 -25.34 20.20
C CYS A 646 -33.78 -25.05 21.52
N THR A 647 -32.81 -25.89 21.87
CA THR A 647 -32.01 -25.78 23.11
C THR A 647 -31.00 -24.65 23.11
N ALA A 648 -30.82 -23.94 21.99
CA ALA A 648 -29.90 -22.81 21.88
C ALA A 648 -30.59 -21.49 21.49
N CYS A 649 -31.32 -21.46 20.37
CA CYS A 649 -31.84 -20.19 19.81
C CYS A 649 -33.33 -19.93 20.02
N SER A 650 -34.02 -20.74 20.85
CA SER A 650 -35.43 -20.49 21.22
C SER A 650 -35.57 -19.27 22.10
N SER A 651 -36.74 -18.62 22.09
CA SER A 651 -37.02 -17.51 23.01
C SER A 651 -36.88 -17.94 24.47
N LYS A 652 -37.35 -19.15 24.82
CA LYS A 652 -37.24 -19.70 26.18
C LYS A 652 -35.79 -19.70 26.69
N VAL A 653 -34.84 -20.20 25.90
CA VAL A 653 -33.42 -20.24 26.29
C VAL A 653 -32.81 -18.84 26.33
N LEU A 654 -33.09 -18.01 25.31
CA LEU A 654 -32.52 -16.66 25.25
C LEU A 654 -33.05 -15.75 26.37
N ASP A 655 -34.35 -15.78 26.65
CA ASP A 655 -34.96 -14.99 27.74
C ASP A 655 -34.49 -15.47 29.12
N GLN A 656 -34.22 -16.77 29.27
CA GLN A 656 -33.66 -17.33 30.50
C GLN A 656 -32.21 -16.87 30.70
N TYR A 657 -31.39 -16.95 29.66
CA TYR A 657 -30.00 -16.50 29.68
C TYR A 657 -29.90 -14.99 29.92
N GLU A 658 -30.70 -14.17 29.24
CA GLU A 658 -30.69 -12.72 29.40
C GLU A 658 -31.17 -12.27 30.79
N ARG A 659 -32.02 -13.06 31.45
CA ARG A 659 -32.53 -12.75 32.80
C ARG A 659 -31.58 -13.18 33.92
N GLU A 660 -30.97 -14.37 33.80
CA GLU A 660 -30.18 -14.97 34.88
C GLU A 660 -28.66 -14.94 34.62
N GLY A 661 -28.22 -14.65 33.40
CA GLY A 661 -26.82 -14.61 32.99
C GLY A 661 -26.06 -15.88 33.36
N PHE A 662 -24.90 -15.70 34.01
CA PHE A 662 -24.05 -16.81 34.44
C PHE A 662 -24.76 -17.82 35.37
N ASN A 663 -25.76 -17.40 36.17
CA ASN A 663 -26.45 -18.32 37.06
C ASN A 663 -27.25 -19.38 36.28
N PHE A 664 -27.84 -19.01 35.14
CA PHE A 664 -28.48 -19.97 34.24
C PHE A 664 -27.43 -20.88 33.59
N LEU A 665 -26.35 -20.30 33.08
CA LEU A 665 -25.27 -21.06 32.44
C LEU A 665 -24.65 -22.08 33.40
N ALA A 666 -24.40 -21.70 34.66
CA ALA A 666 -23.92 -22.60 35.68
C ALA A 666 -24.89 -23.78 35.93
N LYS A 667 -26.21 -23.57 35.89
CA LYS A 667 -27.17 -24.68 35.95
C LYS A 667 -27.01 -25.61 34.75
N VAL A 668 -26.86 -25.07 33.53
CA VAL A 668 -26.69 -25.87 32.30
C VAL A 668 -25.40 -26.70 32.35
N PHE A 669 -24.27 -26.12 32.78
CA PHE A 669 -23.00 -26.83 32.85
C PHE A 669 -23.01 -27.95 33.90
N ASN A 670 -23.66 -27.70 35.04
CA ASN A 670 -23.67 -28.63 36.17
C ASN A 670 -24.83 -29.65 36.15
N SER A 671 -25.77 -29.55 35.20
CA SER A 671 -26.91 -30.47 35.07
C SER A 671 -26.68 -31.50 33.97
N SER A 672 -27.47 -32.58 33.99
CA SER A 672 -27.61 -33.47 32.84
C SER A 672 -28.27 -32.77 31.64
N HIS A 673 -28.13 -33.37 30.45
CA HIS A 673 -28.74 -32.88 29.20
C HIS A 673 -30.26 -32.58 29.34
N SER A 674 -30.96 -33.33 30.20
CA SER A 674 -32.39 -33.17 30.48
C SER A 674 -32.78 -31.75 30.91
N PHE A 675 -31.90 -30.97 31.57
CA PHE A 675 -32.26 -29.62 32.02
C PHE A 675 -32.66 -28.69 30.87
N LEU A 676 -31.92 -28.74 29.75
CA LEU A 676 -32.27 -27.95 28.56
C LEU A 676 -33.53 -28.50 27.88
N GLU A 677 -33.72 -29.82 27.88
CA GLU A 677 -34.89 -30.46 27.28
C GLU A 677 -36.18 -30.11 28.04
N ASP A 678 -36.11 -30.13 29.36
CA ASP A 678 -37.21 -29.75 30.25
C ASP A 678 -37.56 -28.28 30.08
N LEU A 679 -36.54 -27.40 30.03
CA LEU A 679 -36.74 -25.96 29.83
C LEU A 679 -37.43 -25.65 28.50
N THR A 680 -37.03 -26.32 27.40
CA THR A 680 -37.61 -26.05 26.09
C THR A 680 -38.93 -26.78 25.84
N GLY A 681 -39.22 -27.83 26.60
CA GLY A 681 -40.35 -28.73 26.40
C GLY A 681 -40.08 -29.83 25.37
N LEU A 682 -38.80 -30.14 25.10
CA LEU A 682 -38.38 -31.31 24.32
C LEU A 682 -38.70 -32.61 25.08
N THR A 683 -38.58 -32.63 26.41
CA THR A 683 -38.95 -33.80 27.22
C THR A 683 -40.41 -34.18 27.02
N LEU A 684 -41.32 -33.20 27.03
CA LEU A 684 -42.74 -33.41 26.75
C LEU A 684 -42.97 -33.88 25.31
N LEU A 685 -42.23 -33.32 24.33
CA LEU A 685 -42.33 -33.75 22.94
C LEU A 685 -41.91 -35.22 22.76
N HIS A 686 -40.83 -35.65 23.44
CA HIS A 686 -40.41 -37.05 23.44
C HIS A 686 -41.48 -37.96 24.04
N GLN A 687 -42.10 -37.55 25.15
CA GLN A 687 -43.19 -38.30 25.78
C GLN A 687 -44.43 -38.39 24.87
N GLU A 688 -44.81 -37.29 24.19
CA GLU A 688 -45.92 -37.26 23.23
C GLU A 688 -45.66 -38.16 22.02
N THR A 689 -44.42 -38.18 21.52
CA THR A 689 -44.04 -39.01 20.36
C THR A 689 -44.01 -40.50 20.74
N GLN A 690 -43.45 -40.83 21.91
CA GLN A 690 -43.50 -42.20 22.45
C GLN A 690 -44.93 -42.66 22.73
N ALA A 691 -45.79 -41.78 23.25
CA ALA A 691 -47.21 -42.09 23.43
C ALA A 691 -47.88 -42.34 22.07
N ALA A 692 -47.64 -41.51 21.05
CA ALA A 692 -48.19 -41.73 19.71
C ALA A 692 -47.73 -43.07 19.10
N GLU A 693 -46.44 -43.43 19.22
CA GLU A 693 -45.92 -44.73 18.78
C GLU A 693 -46.59 -45.91 19.51
N ILE A 694 -46.86 -45.77 20.82
CA ILE A 694 -47.58 -46.79 21.62
C ILE A 694 -49.04 -46.94 21.13
N TRP A 695 -49.70 -45.84 20.73
CA TRP A 695 -51.07 -45.89 20.20
C TRP A 695 -51.11 -46.50 18.79
N ASP A 696 -50.16 -46.15 17.91
CA ASP A 696 -50.04 -46.77 16.58
C ASP A 696 -49.76 -48.28 16.66
N MET A 697 -49.04 -48.74 17.69
CA MET A 697 -48.85 -50.17 17.96
C MET A 697 -50.08 -50.87 18.55
N SER A 698 -51.02 -50.13 19.14
CA SER A 698 -52.20 -50.72 19.81
C SER A 698 -53.34 -51.08 18.85
N ASP A 699 -53.30 -50.59 17.61
CA ASP A 699 -54.34 -50.89 16.60
C ASP A 699 -54.16 -52.26 15.91
N ASP A 700 -53.07 -52.99 16.17
CA ASP A 700 -52.87 -54.36 15.63
C ASP A 700 -53.32 -55.48 16.58
N GLU A 701 -53.92 -55.17 17.73
CA GLU A 701 -54.50 -56.20 18.62
C GLU A 701 -55.93 -55.87 19.04
N THR A 702 -56.91 -56.17 18.17
CA THR A 702 -58.20 -56.71 18.62
C THR A 702 -58.97 -57.43 17.50
N ILE A 703 -58.74 -58.74 17.45
CA ILE A 703 -59.63 -59.90 17.16
C ILE A 703 -60.58 -59.82 15.96
#